data_AF-A0A5P1A265-F1
#
_entry.id   AF-A0A5P1A265-F1
#
_cell.length_a   1.000
_cell.length_b   1.000
_cell.length_c   1.000
_cell.angle_alpha   90.00
_cell.angle_beta   90.00
_cell.angle_gamma   90.00
#
_symmetry.space_group_name_H-M   'P 1'
#
loop_
_entity.id
_entity.type
_entity.pdbx_description
1 polymer ?
#
loop_
_entity_poly.entity_id
_entity_poly.type
_entity_poly.pdbx_seq_one_letter_code
_entity_poly.pdbx_strand_id
1 'polypeptide(L)'
;SRTLNKMGPDRGGGAGSVDKDGIEDTTAKHLLDSIGKIVHDEIVKNGEAETYKNKLKGDLNTASGSGRERGGAVDPCTFKYNKLDGDARGKRYPCTNLSGKVEVKRFSNKIGGQCTNEKMRSGGIGACAPYRRLHLCHHNLEKITDTNTTTTHNLLAEVCMAAYYEGDSIKTYYTPHRLTNEVTSSQLCTVLARSFADIGDIVRGKDLFLGNTQESAQREKLEKNLKDIFTQIYNDVTNDQTKKAEAEKRYKDTDKNYYKLREDWWEANRETVWKAITCSDRLAGAHYFRQTCGSGNNATQASHCRCEGTNSDQVPTYFDYVPQYLRWFEEWAEDFCRLRKHRLKDAIDKCRGGSSNDKYCSGNGFDCTKTVRGDRVFVEGANCIDCHHSCAHFVKWIDNQKLEFLKQKNKYNKEIKKYKNGAPSSSSRKKRGASTTNYDGYEKKFYDELNKREYGTVDKFLEKLNDEDVCKKNNDDEEGGQIDFKTVHSGKNSGASGTNDINNKTFYRTKYCEACPWCAIKVKEEGKWKDKELKCAKTKTFTKENTTEIPVLYPDKEKSGVLQKYSKFCNSETGAATGGDSQIKNWECHYEGDNNDNCVEGTWENFTEKETVKSYNAFFWDWVYNMLHDSLDWRNELDNCLKNENKQCIIKCNSKCDCFAKWVDQKKEKEWTKIKEHFKKQKNIVQVGDLAAIMTPDIVLKYVLQDGNLLQNIKDTHADANDIERIEALLDEEKQKSKAEAGAGGVTEQKSIIVELLQHEGDEAEKCVTNNLPEKCQPTKIRNPCSGEKSDKKKYDMLAHKVAADIHKKSHEDMLDRSGGGKKVSLLKGDPEQGQYRGSNGIKLTGGICNINGQYSNAGNDESKNPCNGKGDGFKIGTYWKYKTEINMSDEYAYMPPRRQHMCTSNLEKLNYASVIGSNNVNDTFLVDVLLAAKYQAQQIITKYKENEGKQGLTNPEDKKTVCRAMKYSFADIGDIIRGRDLWEKDSGAQDMENNFKKIFDKIKQKLPPEIQEKYKDDNSVKFTQLRSDWWTANRIKVWNAMKCATLRDEKIPCPGMPVDDYIPQRLRWMTEWAEWYCKAQKKEYDELEKQCSSCKIKGQCTGGNRDSVNKCDKCKEACEAYKTKIETWRKQWEQMEMKYALSYLEAQRNYAGMAIFRTDPDYQQVFNFLSKLHTQNSGNSIYESAAGYIHQELPYTQCEVQKYFCNTNGNQDKYVFRR
;
A
#
# COMPACT_ATOMS: atom_id res chain seq x y z
N SER A 1 3.25 33.59 63.49
CA SER A 1 4.68 33.75 63.76
C SER A 1 5.49 33.16 62.63
N ARG A 2 6.29 34.02 61.98
CA ARG A 2 7.22 33.68 60.89
C ARG A 2 8.50 33.11 61.49
N THR A 3 8.99 32.01 60.94
CA THR A 3 10.43 31.71 60.98
C THR A 3 10.84 31.10 59.64
N LEU A 4 11.59 31.90 58.90
CA LEU A 4 12.28 31.58 57.66
C LEU A 4 13.37 30.54 57.91
N ASN A 5 13.62 29.66 56.94
CA ASN A 5 14.98 29.20 56.67
C ASN A 5 15.23 29.14 55.15
N LYS A 6 16.19 29.96 54.72
CA LYS A 6 16.72 30.08 53.36
C LYS A 6 17.55 28.83 53.03
N MET A 7 17.31 28.20 51.89
CA MET A 7 18.28 27.32 51.25
C MET A 7 19.20 28.16 50.36
N GLY A 8 20.51 28.11 50.63
CA GLY A 8 21.56 28.70 49.81
C GLY A 8 21.89 27.86 48.58
N PRO A 9 22.75 28.36 47.68
CA PRO A 9 23.12 27.67 46.45
C PRO A 9 24.22 26.63 46.75
N ASP A 10 23.93 25.35 46.52
CA ASP A 10 24.95 24.30 46.58
C ASP A 10 25.87 24.41 45.37
N ARG A 11 27.10 24.82 45.64
CA ARG A 11 28.26 24.66 44.74
C ARG A 11 28.85 23.28 45.02
N GLY A 12 28.75 22.37 44.05
CA GLY A 12 29.39 21.06 44.13
C GLY A 12 29.25 20.28 42.82
N GLY A 13 30.08 20.62 41.83
CA GLY A 13 30.22 19.83 40.61
C GLY A 13 30.96 18.53 40.90
N GLY A 14 30.26 17.40 40.73
CA GLY A 14 30.90 16.08 40.67
C GLY A 14 31.61 15.93 39.33
N ALA A 15 32.93 15.83 39.36
CA ALA A 15 33.74 15.51 38.19
C ALA A 15 33.39 14.10 37.67
N GLY A 16 32.82 14.02 36.47
CA GLY A 16 32.70 12.75 35.75
C GLY A 16 34.08 12.19 35.45
N SER A 17 34.25 10.86 35.56
CA SER A 17 35.52 10.22 35.27
C SER A 17 35.87 10.39 33.79
N VAL A 18 36.86 11.23 33.50
CA VAL A 18 37.52 11.27 32.20
C VAL A 18 38.33 9.99 32.07
N ASP A 19 38.03 9.17 31.06
CA ASP A 19 38.81 7.97 30.78
C ASP A 19 40.27 8.32 30.50
N LYS A 20 41.20 7.36 30.66
CA LYS A 20 42.66 7.56 30.46
C LYS A 20 43.05 8.15 29.09
N ASP A 21 42.12 8.15 28.13
CA ASP A 21 42.28 8.63 26.76
C ASP A 21 41.62 10.01 26.48
N GLY A 22 41.07 10.70 27.50
CA GLY A 22 40.53 12.06 27.35
C GLY A 22 39.11 12.17 26.75
N ILE A 23 38.32 11.09 26.81
CA ILE A 23 36.93 11.05 26.34
C ILE A 23 35.97 11.19 27.51
N GLU A 24 34.94 12.00 27.32
CA GLU A 24 33.82 12.17 28.25
C GLU A 24 32.61 11.42 27.68
N ASP A 25 32.17 10.37 28.37
CA ASP A 25 31.10 9.46 27.92
C ASP A 25 29.92 9.38 28.91
N THR A 26 29.73 10.43 29.71
CA THR A 26 28.68 10.52 30.73
C THR A 26 27.27 10.28 30.17
N THR A 27 27.02 10.72 28.93
CA THR A 27 25.82 10.39 28.15
C THR A 27 26.18 10.19 26.67
N ALA A 28 25.24 9.75 25.85
CA ALA A 28 25.47 9.55 24.42
C ALA A 28 25.91 10.85 23.72
N LYS A 29 25.31 12.01 24.02
CA LYS A 29 25.76 13.28 23.45
C LYS A 29 27.19 13.67 23.84
N HIS A 30 27.61 13.38 25.07
CA HIS A 30 28.99 13.65 25.52
C HIS A 30 29.99 12.76 24.78
N LEU A 31 29.68 11.47 24.66
CA LEU A 31 30.48 10.51 23.90
C LEU A 31 30.64 10.95 22.45
N LEU A 32 29.52 11.26 21.78
CA LEU A 32 29.51 11.65 20.37
C LEU A 32 30.31 12.93 20.13
N ASP A 33 30.08 13.98 20.95
CA ASP A 33 30.82 15.24 20.82
C ASP A 33 32.31 15.08 21.15
N SER A 34 32.67 14.21 22.10
CA SER A 34 34.07 13.90 22.45
C SER A 34 34.81 13.24 21.30
N ILE A 35 34.22 12.21 20.68
CA ILE A 35 34.81 11.56 19.50
C ILE A 35 34.82 12.54 18.32
N GLY A 36 33.78 13.36 18.15
CA GLY A 36 33.73 14.40 17.13
C GLY A 36 34.90 15.36 17.24
N LYS A 37 35.27 15.76 18.46
CA LYS A 37 36.46 16.58 18.74
C LYS A 37 37.76 15.89 18.31
N ILE A 38 37.92 14.60 18.63
CA ILE A 38 39.10 13.81 18.23
C ILE A 38 39.21 13.77 16.70
N VAL A 39 38.11 13.46 16.02
CA VAL A 39 38.06 13.39 14.55
C VAL A 39 38.33 14.75 13.91
N HIS A 40 37.73 15.82 14.44
CA HIS A 40 38.00 17.18 14.02
C HIS A 40 39.50 17.50 14.18
N ASP A 41 40.07 17.27 15.35
CA ASP A 41 41.47 17.56 15.64
C ASP A 41 42.42 16.74 14.74
N GLU A 42 42.11 15.48 14.47
CA GLU A 42 42.90 14.64 13.56
C GLU A 42 42.84 15.12 12.10
N ILE A 43 41.69 15.61 11.64
CA ILE A 43 41.51 16.08 10.26
C ILE A 43 42.06 17.50 10.08
N VAL A 44 41.87 18.36 11.07
CA VAL A 44 42.13 19.80 11.00
C VAL A 44 43.52 20.15 11.54
N LYS A 45 43.92 19.63 12.71
CA LYS A 45 45.22 19.98 13.33
C LYS A 45 46.41 19.19 12.75
N ASN A 46 46.18 17.99 12.23
CA ASN A 46 47.24 17.14 11.65
C ASN A 46 47.21 17.08 10.10
N GLY A 47 46.37 17.89 9.44
CA GLY A 47 46.16 17.85 7.99
C GLY A 47 46.76 19.03 7.22
N GLU A 48 47.13 18.82 5.95
CA GLU A 48 47.59 19.86 5.00
C GLU A 48 46.56 20.98 4.69
N ALA A 49 45.37 20.95 5.31
CA ALA A 49 44.24 21.87 5.07
C ALA A 49 44.55 23.33 5.41
N GLU A 50 45.44 23.56 6.40
CA GLU A 50 45.89 24.91 6.78
C GLU A 50 46.42 25.73 5.60
N THR A 51 46.98 25.07 4.58
CA THR A 51 47.55 25.72 3.39
C THR A 51 46.52 26.49 2.55
N TYR A 52 45.23 26.10 2.61
CA TYR A 52 44.13 26.64 1.78
C TYR A 52 43.01 27.31 2.59
N LYS A 53 43.02 27.18 3.92
CA LYS A 53 41.98 27.70 4.82
C LYS A 53 41.69 29.18 4.58
N ASN A 54 42.73 30.00 4.42
CA ASN A 54 42.59 31.44 4.15
C ASN A 54 41.90 31.77 2.81
N LYS A 55 42.02 30.92 1.78
CA LYS A 55 41.35 31.14 0.49
C LYS A 55 39.90 30.68 0.47
N LEU A 56 39.60 29.68 1.29
CA LEU A 56 38.24 29.16 1.42
C LEU A 56 37.42 29.97 2.43
N LYS A 57 38.07 30.69 3.36
CA LYS A 57 37.41 31.57 4.31
C LYS A 57 36.69 32.70 3.56
N GLY A 58 35.37 32.70 3.67
CA GLY A 58 34.53 33.76 3.15
C GLY A 58 34.67 35.04 3.97
N ASP A 59 34.23 36.14 3.38
CA ASP A 59 34.26 37.47 3.96
C ASP A 59 32.89 38.10 3.71
N LEU A 60 32.15 38.37 4.79
CA LEU A 60 30.82 38.95 4.67
C LEU A 60 30.85 40.38 4.13
N ASN A 61 31.98 41.09 4.21
CA ASN A 61 32.13 42.43 3.65
C ASN A 61 31.99 42.43 2.12
N THR A 62 32.65 41.49 1.45
CA THR A 62 32.73 41.41 -0.01
C THR A 62 31.47 40.82 -0.64
N ALA A 63 30.71 40.02 0.11
CA ALA A 63 29.47 39.38 -0.36
C ALA A 63 28.32 40.37 -0.69
N SER A 64 28.42 41.63 -0.29
CA SER A 64 27.30 42.60 -0.34
C SER A 64 27.22 43.45 -1.63
N GLY A 65 28.12 43.25 -2.60
CA GLY A 65 28.09 43.94 -3.90
C GLY A 65 28.26 45.47 -3.87
N SER A 66 28.45 46.09 -2.69
CA SER A 66 28.73 47.52 -2.57
C SER A 66 30.23 47.77 -2.44
N GLY A 67 30.86 48.26 -3.49
CA GLY A 67 32.22 48.81 -3.46
C GLY A 67 32.33 50.09 -2.62
N ARG A 68 32.18 49.98 -1.30
CA ARG A 68 32.59 51.03 -0.36
C ARG A 68 33.39 50.38 0.77
N GLU A 69 34.66 50.76 0.83
CA GLU A 69 35.58 50.46 1.92
C GLU A 69 34.92 50.75 3.28
N ARG A 70 34.64 49.69 4.03
CA ARG A 70 34.39 49.76 5.47
C ARG A 70 35.45 48.93 6.14
N GLY A 71 36.41 49.60 6.79
CA GLY A 71 37.61 48.99 7.40
C GLY A 71 37.36 48.19 8.68
N GLY A 72 36.30 47.39 8.75
CA GLY A 72 36.03 46.50 9.89
C GLY A 72 35.39 45.18 9.46
N ALA A 73 35.72 44.08 10.15
CA ALA A 73 35.06 42.79 9.96
C ALA A 73 33.56 42.93 10.28
N VAL A 74 32.67 42.57 9.35
CA VAL A 74 31.22 42.61 9.61
C VAL A 74 30.80 41.43 10.47
N ASP A 75 30.25 41.72 11.64
CA ASP A 75 29.65 40.75 12.56
C ASP A 75 28.41 40.10 11.91
N PRO A 76 28.37 38.76 11.78
CA PRO A 76 27.19 38.03 11.30
C PRO A 76 25.89 38.41 12.01
N CYS A 77 25.93 38.78 13.29
CA CYS A 77 24.74 39.18 14.05
C CYS A 77 24.16 40.53 13.62
N THR A 78 24.98 41.38 13.01
CA THR A 78 24.58 42.73 12.54
C THR A 78 24.48 42.82 11.02
N PHE A 79 24.82 41.73 10.31
CA PHE A 79 24.74 41.66 8.86
C PHE A 79 23.30 41.78 8.39
N LYS A 80 23.04 42.64 7.41
CA LYS A 80 21.70 42.92 6.87
C LYS A 80 21.30 41.87 5.84
N TYR A 81 20.98 40.65 6.30
CA TYR A 81 20.56 39.52 5.44
C TYR A 81 19.35 39.83 4.55
N ASN A 82 18.46 40.72 4.99
CA ASN A 82 17.32 41.19 4.20
C ASN A 82 17.71 41.87 2.87
N LYS A 83 18.94 42.36 2.72
CA LYS A 83 19.43 42.92 1.45
C LYS A 83 19.73 41.85 0.40
N LEU A 84 19.99 40.61 0.81
CA LEU A 84 20.13 39.46 -0.09
C LEU A 84 18.75 38.94 -0.56
N ASP A 85 17.68 39.27 0.15
CA ASP A 85 16.30 38.78 -0.10
C ASP A 85 15.63 39.47 -1.31
N GLY A 86 16.12 40.65 -1.74
CA GLY A 86 15.52 41.47 -2.80
C GLY A 86 14.17 42.09 -2.42
N ASP A 87 13.60 42.97 -3.27
CA ASP A 87 12.33 43.68 -3.01
C ASP A 87 11.09 42.76 -2.86
N ALA A 88 11.22 41.45 -3.06
CA ALA A 88 10.17 40.46 -2.92
C ALA A 88 10.31 39.67 -1.59
N ARG A 89 10.06 40.35 -0.46
CA ARG A 89 10.14 39.88 0.95
C ARG A 89 9.51 38.51 1.30
N GLY A 90 8.85 37.83 0.36
CA GLY A 90 8.25 36.50 0.56
C GLY A 90 8.94 35.34 -0.16
N LYS A 91 9.81 35.59 -1.15
CA LYS A 91 10.27 34.52 -2.06
C LYS A 91 11.57 33.83 -1.65
N ARG A 92 12.54 34.45 -0.97
CA ARG A 92 13.83 33.80 -0.61
C ARG A 92 14.03 33.58 0.89
N TYR A 93 13.05 33.89 1.74
CA TYR A 93 13.10 33.64 3.17
C TYR A 93 13.45 32.16 3.52
N PRO A 94 14.45 31.91 4.39
CA PRO A 94 14.96 30.55 4.63
C PRO A 94 13.96 29.57 5.25
N CYS A 95 12.98 30.06 6.01
CA CYS A 95 12.04 29.23 6.77
C CYS A 95 10.62 29.18 6.18
N THR A 96 10.41 29.70 4.95
CA THR A 96 9.11 29.61 4.28
C THR A 96 8.92 28.18 3.81
N ASN A 97 7.93 27.47 4.34
CA ASN A 97 7.64 26.12 3.86
C ASN A 97 7.12 26.14 2.41
N LEU A 98 7.07 24.98 1.77
CA LEU A 98 6.59 24.82 0.40
C LEU A 98 5.16 25.34 0.14
N SER A 99 4.33 25.40 1.17
CA SER A 99 2.96 25.95 1.11
C SER A 99 2.88 27.47 1.29
N GLY A 100 4.03 28.16 1.44
CA GLY A 100 4.08 29.61 1.63
C GLY A 100 3.81 30.08 3.06
N LYS A 101 3.69 29.18 4.05
CA LYS A 101 3.56 29.54 5.47
C LYS A 101 4.93 29.91 6.04
N VAL A 102 4.99 31.05 6.73
CA VAL A 102 6.22 31.66 7.26
C VAL A 102 6.52 31.24 8.71
N GLU A 103 5.53 30.75 9.45
CA GLU A 103 5.71 30.17 10.80
C GLU A 103 5.71 28.64 10.77
N VAL A 104 6.80 28.02 11.25
CA VAL A 104 6.91 26.57 11.41
C VAL A 104 7.37 26.25 12.83
N LYS A 105 6.51 25.60 13.61
CA LYS A 105 6.84 25.14 14.97
C LYS A 105 8.04 24.19 14.89
N ARG A 106 9.10 24.47 15.67
CA ARG A 106 10.36 23.69 15.68
C ARG A 106 10.33 22.49 16.60
N PHE A 107 9.44 22.50 17.58
CA PHE A 107 9.26 21.46 18.56
C PHE A 107 7.80 21.02 18.56
N SER A 108 7.58 19.71 18.72
CA SER A 108 6.24 19.15 18.83
C SER A 108 6.13 18.23 20.04
N ASN A 109 4.99 18.33 20.74
CA ASN A 109 4.59 17.38 21.77
C ASN A 109 3.66 16.28 21.22
N LYS A 110 3.30 16.38 19.93
CA LYS A 110 2.33 15.48 19.28
C LYS A 110 2.92 14.72 18.09
N ILE A 111 3.87 15.31 17.37
CA ILE A 111 4.41 14.82 16.10
C ILE A 111 5.88 14.41 16.30
N GLY A 112 6.27 13.25 15.76
CA GLY A 112 7.64 12.72 15.78
C GLY A 112 8.45 13.02 14.51
N GLY A 113 9.59 12.35 14.38
CA GLY A 113 10.44 12.40 13.19
C GLY A 113 9.94 11.56 12.00
N GLN A 114 10.75 11.46 10.95
CA GLN A 114 10.47 10.69 9.73
C GLN A 114 11.44 9.51 9.59
N CYS A 115 10.93 8.28 9.50
CA CYS A 115 11.73 7.04 9.44
C CYS A 115 11.40 6.15 8.23
N THR A 116 10.74 6.69 7.20
CA THR A 116 10.40 5.97 5.96
C THR A 116 11.57 5.99 4.98
N ASN A 117 11.81 4.87 4.31
CA ASN A 117 12.96 4.70 3.42
C ASN A 117 12.86 5.61 2.19
N GLU A 118 11.64 5.89 1.74
CA GLU A 118 11.33 6.69 0.55
C GLU A 118 11.67 8.18 0.76
N LYS A 119 11.71 8.64 2.02
CA LYS A 119 12.05 10.02 2.39
C LYS A 119 13.53 10.18 2.75
N MET A 120 14.33 9.11 2.62
CA MET A 120 15.75 9.07 2.94
C MET A 120 16.60 8.86 1.68
N ARG A 121 17.77 9.49 1.62
CA ARG A 121 18.80 9.14 0.63
C ARG A 121 19.27 7.69 0.88
N SER A 122 19.92 7.07 -0.10
CA SER A 122 20.37 5.66 -0.01
C SER A 122 21.21 5.34 1.24
N GLY A 123 22.03 6.30 1.71
CA GLY A 123 22.80 6.19 2.95
C GLY A 123 21.98 6.36 4.24
N GLY A 124 20.80 6.96 4.17
CA GLY A 124 19.90 7.23 5.29
C GLY A 124 18.87 6.13 5.58
N ILE A 125 18.80 5.09 4.75
CA ILE A 125 17.87 3.97 4.96
C ILE A 125 18.11 3.33 6.33
N GLY A 126 17.08 3.37 7.19
CA GLY A 126 17.14 2.91 8.59
C GLY A 126 17.44 3.99 9.64
N ALA A 127 17.71 5.23 9.21
CA ALA A 127 17.78 6.40 10.10
C ALA A 127 16.39 7.07 10.26
N CYS A 128 16.26 7.92 11.26
CA CYS A 128 15.05 8.68 11.55
C CYS A 128 15.36 10.18 11.61
N ALA A 129 14.86 10.98 10.67
CA ALA A 129 15.08 12.42 10.65
C ALA A 129 14.20 13.08 11.72
N PRO A 130 14.77 13.79 12.71
CA PRO A 130 14.01 14.38 13.81
C PRO A 130 13.14 15.54 13.33
N TYR A 131 12.04 15.82 14.05
CA TYR A 131 11.05 16.85 13.66
C TYR A 131 11.68 18.21 13.38
N ARG A 132 12.64 18.62 14.21
CA ARG A 132 13.46 19.82 14.00
C ARG A 132 14.13 19.84 12.63
N ARG A 133 14.79 18.74 12.24
CA ARG A 133 15.46 18.62 10.94
C ARG A 133 14.47 18.71 9.80
N LEU A 134 13.27 18.14 9.91
CA LEU A 134 12.25 18.18 8.85
C LEU A 134 11.90 19.62 8.45
N HIS A 135 12.02 20.55 9.40
CA HIS A 135 11.61 21.92 9.22
C HIS A 135 12.76 22.94 9.15
N LEU A 136 14.02 22.50 9.12
CA LEU A 136 15.24 23.32 9.10
C LEU A 136 15.18 24.48 8.08
N CYS A 137 15.55 25.70 8.47
CA CYS A 137 15.59 26.85 7.56
C CYS A 137 16.75 26.74 6.56
N HIS A 138 16.47 26.36 5.32
CA HIS A 138 17.48 26.31 4.25
C HIS A 138 16.95 26.65 2.85
N HIS A 139 15.72 27.15 2.74
CA HIS A 139 15.08 27.39 1.44
C HIS A 139 15.75 28.51 0.62
N ASN A 140 16.52 29.39 1.25
CA ASN A 140 17.31 30.39 0.52
C ASN A 140 18.39 29.73 -0.35
N LEU A 141 18.99 28.63 0.12
CA LEU A 141 20.03 27.88 -0.60
C LEU A 141 19.48 27.21 -1.88
N GLU A 142 18.23 26.76 -1.86
CA GLU A 142 17.53 26.18 -3.02
C GLU A 142 17.21 27.20 -4.13
N LYS A 143 17.24 28.49 -3.77
CA LYS A 143 16.79 29.60 -4.59
C LYS A 143 17.94 30.46 -5.11
N ILE A 144 19.19 30.05 -4.89
CA ILE A 144 20.35 30.66 -5.53
C ILE A 144 20.23 30.46 -7.06
N THR A 145 20.18 31.56 -7.82
CA THR A 145 20.03 31.55 -9.29
C THR A 145 21.37 31.70 -10.00
N ASP A 146 22.29 32.49 -9.45
CA ASP A 146 23.56 32.85 -10.08
C ASP A 146 24.70 31.93 -9.63
N THR A 147 24.46 30.61 -9.70
CA THR A 147 25.39 29.60 -9.16
C THR A 147 26.78 29.65 -9.82
N ASN A 148 26.86 30.07 -11.08
CA ASN A 148 28.10 30.17 -11.85
C ASN A 148 28.94 31.42 -11.53
N THR A 149 28.43 32.37 -10.75
CA THR A 149 29.16 33.58 -10.32
C THR A 149 29.23 33.71 -8.80
N THR A 150 28.72 32.70 -8.09
CA THR A 150 28.72 32.67 -6.62
C THR A 150 30.12 32.33 -6.11
N THR A 151 30.77 33.31 -5.46
CA THR A 151 32.08 33.14 -4.82
C THR A 151 31.95 32.49 -3.44
N THR A 152 33.08 32.15 -2.81
CA THR A 152 33.12 31.68 -1.41
C THR A 152 32.43 32.66 -0.44
N HIS A 153 32.56 33.97 -0.70
CA HIS A 153 31.97 35.04 0.12
C HIS A 153 30.44 35.04 0.01
N ASN A 154 29.90 34.91 -1.21
CA ASN A 154 28.46 34.85 -1.46
C ASN A 154 27.85 33.59 -0.83
N LEU A 155 28.51 32.44 -0.96
CA LEU A 155 28.06 31.20 -0.33
C LEU A 155 28.04 31.31 1.20
N LEU A 156 29.07 31.92 1.80
CA LEU A 156 29.10 32.16 3.25
C LEU A 156 27.91 33.00 3.71
N ALA A 157 27.58 34.07 2.99
CA ALA A 157 26.47 34.95 3.35
C ALA A 157 25.11 34.21 3.30
N GLU A 158 24.90 33.36 2.29
CA GLU A 158 23.69 32.53 2.16
C GLU A 158 23.59 31.47 3.27
N VAL A 159 24.71 30.82 3.62
CA VAL A 159 24.73 29.83 4.71
C VAL A 159 24.51 30.50 6.07
N CYS A 160 25.14 31.66 6.31
CA CYS A 160 24.92 32.44 7.52
C CYS A 160 23.48 32.98 7.61
N MET A 161 22.84 33.31 6.49
CA MET A 161 21.42 33.69 6.46
C MET A 161 20.54 32.53 6.95
N ALA A 162 20.74 31.32 6.40
CA ALA A 162 20.03 30.12 6.83
C ALA A 162 20.23 29.86 8.33
N ALA A 163 21.48 29.93 8.80
CA ALA A 163 21.87 29.74 10.19
C ALA A 163 21.23 30.78 11.13
N TYR A 164 21.28 32.06 10.77
CA TYR A 164 20.70 33.15 11.55
C TYR A 164 19.20 32.96 11.77
N TYR A 165 18.45 32.72 10.69
CA TYR A 165 17.00 32.53 10.76
C TYR A 165 16.61 31.20 11.43
N GLU A 166 17.38 30.13 11.24
CA GLU A 166 17.18 28.87 11.98
C GLU A 166 17.35 29.07 13.49
N GLY A 167 18.42 29.77 13.88
CA GLY A 167 18.66 30.12 15.27
C GLY A 167 17.48 30.90 15.84
N ASP A 168 17.08 31.99 15.18
CA ASP A 168 15.96 32.84 15.61
C ASP A 168 14.65 32.06 15.79
N SER A 169 14.34 31.17 14.85
CA SER A 169 13.18 30.28 14.93
C SER A 169 13.25 29.33 16.14
N ILE A 170 14.37 28.64 16.33
CA ILE A 170 14.57 27.73 17.47
C ILE A 170 14.38 28.48 18.79
N LYS A 171 15.06 29.62 18.97
CA LYS A 171 14.99 30.43 20.20
C LYS A 171 13.56 30.90 20.50
N THR A 172 12.80 31.27 19.47
CA THR A 172 11.41 31.73 19.59
C THR A 172 10.48 30.63 20.08
N TYR A 173 10.55 29.43 19.50
CA TYR A 173 9.68 28.32 19.90
C TYR A 173 10.19 27.55 21.13
N TYR A 174 11.46 27.72 21.51
CA TYR A 174 12.03 27.05 22.67
C TYR A 174 11.47 27.57 24.00
N THR A 175 11.16 28.86 24.13
CA THR A 175 10.65 29.41 25.40
C THR A 175 9.29 28.82 25.79
N PRO A 176 8.27 28.78 24.89
CA PRO A 176 7.04 28.03 25.15
C PRO A 176 7.29 26.54 25.40
N HIS A 177 8.22 25.92 24.68
CA HIS A 177 8.57 24.52 24.85
C HIS A 177 9.18 24.22 26.24
N ARG A 178 10.00 25.13 26.79
CA ARG A 178 10.57 25.05 28.14
C ARG A 178 9.53 25.28 29.24
N LEU A 179 8.53 26.14 29.02
CA LEU A 179 7.49 26.38 30.02
C LEU A 179 6.55 25.18 30.20
N THR A 180 6.42 24.34 29.17
CA THR A 180 5.58 23.13 29.21
C THR A 180 6.33 21.83 29.52
N ASN A 181 7.65 21.88 29.69
CA ASN A 181 8.50 20.69 29.89
C ASN A 181 9.62 20.99 30.91
N GLU A 182 10.02 20.03 31.74
CA GLU A 182 11.12 20.17 32.73
C GLU A 182 12.51 20.15 32.06
N VAL A 183 12.79 21.16 31.25
CA VAL A 183 13.96 21.26 30.37
C VAL A 183 14.97 22.27 30.92
N THR A 184 16.26 21.91 30.95
CA THR A 184 17.37 22.77 31.42
C THR A 184 17.81 23.78 30.35
N SER A 185 18.34 24.93 30.76
CA SER A 185 18.87 25.97 29.84
C SER A 185 20.01 25.47 28.93
N SER A 186 20.72 24.40 29.29
CA SER A 186 21.78 23.80 28.47
C SER A 186 21.25 23.08 27.22
N GLN A 187 19.99 22.63 27.21
CA GLN A 187 19.40 21.95 26.04
C GLN A 187 19.23 22.89 24.84
N LEU A 188 19.10 24.20 25.05
CA LEU A 188 19.02 25.17 23.93
C LEU A 188 20.30 25.17 23.09
N CYS A 189 21.47 25.18 23.72
CA CYS A 189 22.74 25.13 23.00
C CYS A 189 22.92 23.80 22.26
N THR A 190 22.45 22.68 22.82
CA THR A 190 22.46 21.36 22.16
C THR A 190 21.59 21.35 20.90
N VAL A 191 20.39 21.91 20.95
CA VAL A 191 19.49 21.97 19.78
C VAL A 191 20.06 22.86 18.68
N LEU A 192 20.71 23.98 19.04
CA LEU A 192 21.44 24.83 18.09
C LEU A 192 22.63 24.07 17.48
N ALA A 193 23.38 23.30 18.28
CA ALA A 193 24.47 22.44 17.80
C ALA A 193 24.01 21.37 16.80
N ARG A 194 22.87 20.71 17.05
CA ARG A 194 22.28 19.74 16.11
C ARG A 194 21.90 20.40 14.78
N SER A 195 21.32 21.60 14.83
CA SER A 195 20.91 22.35 13.62
C SER A 195 22.11 22.89 12.84
N PHE A 196 23.13 23.39 13.54
CA PHE A 196 24.40 23.77 12.95
C PHE A 196 25.06 22.60 12.20
N ALA A 197 25.11 21.42 12.82
CA ALA A 197 25.66 20.22 12.19
C ALA A 197 24.85 19.76 10.96
N ASP A 198 23.52 19.86 11.01
CA ASP A 198 22.66 19.53 9.87
C ASP A 198 22.80 20.53 8.71
N ILE A 199 22.96 21.83 8.98
CA ILE A 199 23.31 22.84 7.96
C ILE A 199 24.67 22.48 7.33
N GLY A 200 25.65 22.09 8.16
CA GLY A 200 26.95 21.62 7.70
C GLY A 200 26.86 20.39 6.79
N ASP A 201 26.00 19.44 7.13
CA ASP A 201 25.78 18.25 6.29
C ASP A 201 25.10 18.57 4.96
N ILE A 202 24.20 19.57 4.92
CA ILE A 202 23.63 20.07 3.66
C ILE A 202 24.75 20.65 2.78
N VAL A 203 25.55 21.58 3.32
CA VAL A 203 26.63 22.24 2.56
C VAL A 203 27.66 21.23 2.07
N ARG A 204 28.00 20.24 2.89
CA ARG A 204 28.98 19.19 2.56
C ARG A 204 28.44 18.08 1.66
N GLY A 205 27.15 18.08 1.35
CA GLY A 205 26.50 17.05 0.52
C GLY A 205 26.28 15.71 1.23
N LYS A 206 26.27 15.72 2.57
CA LYS A 206 26.15 14.53 3.45
C LYS A 206 24.76 14.32 4.03
N ASP A 207 23.90 15.31 3.91
CA ASP A 207 22.55 15.25 4.46
C ASP A 207 21.77 14.03 3.93
N LEU A 208 21.19 13.26 4.86
CA LEU A 208 20.52 11.99 4.62
C LEU A 208 19.04 12.16 4.27
N PHE A 209 18.44 13.34 4.51
CA PHE A 209 17.00 13.56 4.35
C PHE A 209 16.65 14.02 2.93
N LEU A 210 15.71 13.34 2.28
CA LEU A 210 15.25 13.63 0.92
C LEU A 210 13.86 14.28 0.89
N GLY A 211 13.03 14.03 1.90
CA GLY A 211 11.68 14.60 1.97
C GLY A 211 10.69 13.97 0.99
N ASN A 212 9.51 14.58 0.85
CA ASN A 212 8.46 14.14 -0.08
C ASN A 212 8.81 14.41 -1.56
N THR A 213 7.97 14.01 -2.52
CA THR A 213 8.29 14.16 -3.96
C THR A 213 8.62 15.60 -4.36
N GLN A 214 7.89 16.58 -3.80
CA GLN A 214 8.14 18.00 -4.04
C GLN A 214 9.45 18.46 -3.37
N GLU A 215 9.67 18.08 -2.12
CA GLU A 215 10.91 18.38 -1.38
C GLU A 215 12.12 17.72 -2.03
N SER A 216 11.98 16.49 -2.53
CA SER A 216 13.03 15.73 -3.22
C SER A 216 13.49 16.47 -4.47
N ALA A 217 12.56 16.98 -5.28
CA ALA A 217 12.90 17.78 -6.46
C ALA A 217 13.64 19.08 -6.09
N GLN A 218 13.25 19.74 -5.00
CA GLN A 218 13.97 20.92 -4.50
C GLN A 218 15.34 20.60 -3.95
N ARG A 219 15.50 19.47 -3.25
CA ARG A 219 16.78 19.01 -2.73
C ARG A 219 17.73 18.58 -3.84
N GLU A 220 17.22 17.99 -4.92
CA GLU A 220 18.01 17.74 -6.13
C GLU A 220 18.51 19.04 -6.76
N LYS A 221 17.66 20.08 -6.80
CA LYS A 221 18.05 21.41 -7.24
C LYS A 221 19.11 22.03 -6.32
N LEU A 222 18.93 21.94 -5.00
CA LEU A 222 19.92 22.41 -4.02
C LEU A 222 21.27 21.72 -4.20
N GLU A 223 21.27 20.39 -4.34
CA GLU A 223 22.50 19.62 -4.54
C GLU A 223 23.20 20.02 -5.84
N LYS A 224 22.44 20.24 -6.92
CA LYS A 224 22.98 20.75 -8.19
C LYS A 224 23.58 22.15 -8.01
N ASN A 225 22.86 23.06 -7.36
CA ASN A 225 23.34 24.42 -7.10
C ASN A 225 24.66 24.40 -6.30
N LEU A 226 24.74 23.59 -5.24
CA LEU A 226 25.97 23.45 -4.46
C LEU A 226 27.12 22.88 -5.31
N LYS A 227 26.88 21.91 -6.21
CA LYS A 227 27.92 21.41 -7.13
C LYS A 227 28.44 22.49 -8.06
N ASP A 228 27.53 23.29 -8.62
CA ASP A 228 27.90 24.37 -9.53
C ASP A 228 28.72 25.44 -8.77
N ILE A 229 28.29 25.84 -7.57
CA ILE A 229 29.02 26.81 -6.73
C ILE A 229 30.41 26.27 -6.35
N PHE A 230 30.51 25.03 -5.89
CA PHE A 230 31.81 24.44 -5.53
C PHE A 230 32.72 24.19 -6.74
N THR A 231 32.17 24.06 -7.95
CA THR A 231 32.96 24.08 -9.19
C THR A 231 33.63 25.45 -9.39
N GLN A 232 32.92 26.55 -9.10
CA GLN A 232 33.51 27.88 -9.19
C GLN A 232 34.55 28.13 -8.11
N ILE A 233 34.26 27.74 -6.86
CA ILE A 233 35.23 27.85 -5.76
C ILE A 233 36.49 27.02 -6.09
N TYR A 234 36.35 25.84 -6.70
CA TYR A 234 37.48 25.05 -7.19
C TYR A 234 38.31 25.81 -8.24
N ASN A 235 37.67 26.45 -9.22
CA ASN A 235 38.35 27.26 -10.21
C ASN A 235 39.10 28.43 -9.55
N ASP A 236 38.47 29.13 -8.62
CA ASP A 236 39.07 30.26 -7.90
C ASP A 236 40.34 29.85 -7.12
N VAL A 237 40.29 28.73 -6.39
CA VAL A 237 41.46 28.26 -5.63
C VAL A 237 42.57 27.67 -6.51
N THR A 238 42.26 27.22 -7.73
CA THR A 238 43.21 26.64 -8.69
C THR A 238 43.76 27.67 -9.70
N ASN A 239 43.20 28.88 -9.76
CA ASN A 239 43.69 29.96 -10.63
C ASN A 239 44.97 30.65 -10.13
N ASP A 240 45.38 30.44 -8.87
CA ASP A 240 46.63 30.98 -8.33
C ASP A 240 47.84 30.17 -8.84
N GLN A 241 48.68 30.82 -9.64
CA GLN A 241 49.86 30.21 -10.26
C GLN A 241 50.87 29.63 -9.25
N THR A 242 50.89 30.08 -7.99
CA THR A 242 51.86 29.65 -6.98
C THR A 242 51.48 28.34 -6.26
N LYS A 243 50.20 27.95 -6.27
CA LYS A 243 49.68 26.76 -5.55
C LYS A 243 48.71 25.89 -6.37
N LYS A 244 48.65 26.14 -7.68
CA LYS A 244 47.72 25.49 -8.61
C LYS A 244 47.88 23.97 -8.61
N ALA A 245 49.12 23.49 -8.75
CA ALA A 245 49.41 22.06 -8.85
C ALA A 245 49.00 21.30 -7.58
N GLU A 246 49.24 21.88 -6.40
CA GLU A 246 48.86 21.28 -5.12
C GLU A 246 47.34 21.35 -4.89
N ALA A 247 46.67 22.44 -5.27
CA ALA A 247 45.21 22.57 -5.15
C ALA A 247 44.46 21.61 -6.09
N GLU A 248 44.90 21.52 -7.35
CA GLU A 248 44.39 20.55 -8.32
C GLU A 248 44.60 19.12 -7.83
N LYS A 249 45.78 18.80 -7.26
CA LYS A 249 46.06 17.47 -6.69
C LYS A 249 45.18 17.18 -5.47
N ARG A 250 44.97 18.14 -4.57
CA ARG A 250 44.20 17.96 -3.33
C ARG A 250 42.71 17.78 -3.59
N TYR A 251 42.14 18.58 -4.48
CA TYR A 251 40.70 18.65 -4.74
C TYR A 251 40.27 17.96 -6.03
N LYS A 252 41.15 17.15 -6.64
CA LYS A 252 40.83 16.37 -7.85
C LYS A 252 39.61 15.48 -7.61
N ASP A 253 38.50 15.79 -8.27
CA ASP A 253 37.29 14.98 -8.25
C ASP A 253 36.71 14.87 -9.67
N THR A 254 36.69 13.66 -10.21
CA THR A 254 36.15 13.38 -11.55
C THR A 254 34.65 13.59 -11.64
N ASP A 255 33.94 13.46 -10.51
CA ASP A 255 32.48 13.54 -10.45
C ASP A 255 31.99 14.95 -10.09
N LYS A 256 32.92 15.91 -9.89
CA LYS A 256 32.66 17.31 -9.53
C LYS A 256 31.75 17.48 -8.30
N ASN A 257 31.79 16.52 -7.35
CA ASN A 257 31.10 16.67 -6.06
C ASN A 257 31.96 17.48 -5.08
N TYR A 258 33.28 17.43 -5.25
CA TYR A 258 34.30 18.16 -4.50
C TYR A 258 34.20 17.94 -2.99
N TYR A 259 33.85 16.74 -2.52
CA TYR A 259 33.62 16.46 -1.09
C TYR A 259 34.73 16.99 -0.18
N LYS A 260 35.99 16.79 -0.54
CA LYS A 260 37.14 17.30 0.23
C LYS A 260 37.22 18.83 0.25
N LEU A 261 36.89 19.51 -0.85
CA LEU A 261 36.80 20.97 -0.91
C LEU A 261 35.66 21.49 -0.04
N ARG A 262 34.50 20.81 -0.06
CA ARG A 262 33.35 21.18 0.77
C ARG A 262 33.63 21.03 2.27
N GLU A 263 34.36 19.99 2.67
CA GLU A 263 34.81 19.78 4.05
C GLU A 263 35.79 20.88 4.49
N ASP A 264 36.82 21.17 3.68
CA ASP A 264 37.78 22.24 3.98
C ASP A 264 37.10 23.62 4.00
N TRP A 265 36.11 23.86 3.12
CA TRP A 265 35.32 25.09 3.10
C TRP A 265 34.46 25.23 4.35
N TRP A 266 33.78 24.16 4.77
CA TRP A 266 32.99 24.17 6.01
C TRP A 266 33.89 24.51 7.19
N GLU A 267 35.03 23.82 7.35
CA GLU A 267 35.99 24.10 8.42
C GLU A 267 36.48 25.56 8.42
N ALA A 268 36.79 26.13 7.24
CA ALA A 268 37.23 27.53 7.13
C ALA A 268 36.17 28.55 7.57
N ASN A 269 34.89 28.17 7.56
CA ASN A 269 33.75 29.08 7.73
C ASN A 269 32.84 28.75 8.93
N ARG A 270 32.99 27.56 9.53
CA ARG A 270 32.09 27.02 10.58
C ARG A 270 31.98 27.93 11.80
N GLU A 271 33.06 28.63 12.15
CA GLU A 271 33.08 29.65 13.20
C GLU A 271 32.08 30.78 12.93
N THR A 272 32.13 31.36 11.73
CA THR A 272 31.23 32.45 11.31
C THR A 272 29.78 31.99 11.26
N VAL A 273 29.54 30.76 10.80
CA VAL A 273 28.20 30.15 10.77
C VAL A 273 27.68 29.89 12.19
N TRP A 274 28.54 29.44 13.11
CA TRP A 274 28.20 29.27 14.53
C TRP A 274 27.85 30.60 15.19
N LYS A 275 28.62 31.66 14.91
CA LYS A 275 28.30 33.02 15.35
C LYS A 275 26.90 33.42 14.85
N ALA A 276 26.59 33.20 13.57
CA ALA A 276 25.27 33.53 12.99
C ALA A 276 24.09 32.81 13.67
N ILE A 277 24.15 31.48 13.89
CA ILE A 277 23.05 30.73 14.52
C ILE A 277 22.84 31.10 16.00
N THR A 278 23.90 31.56 16.66
CA THR A 278 23.89 31.95 18.08
C THR A 278 23.65 33.45 18.33
N CYS A 279 23.30 34.24 17.30
CA CYS A 279 22.99 35.67 17.46
C CYS A 279 21.67 35.92 18.21
N SER A 280 21.69 36.06 19.55
CA SER A 280 20.54 36.56 20.32
C SER A 280 20.85 36.79 21.80
N ASP A 281 20.27 37.85 22.36
CA ASP A 281 20.24 38.10 23.80
C ASP A 281 19.42 37.05 24.58
N ARG A 282 18.53 36.30 23.92
CA ARG A 282 17.75 35.20 24.54
C ARG A 282 18.61 34.02 24.98
N LEU A 283 19.89 34.01 24.61
CA LEU A 283 20.86 33.00 25.05
C LEU A 283 21.52 33.38 26.39
N ALA A 284 21.10 34.47 27.04
CA ALA A 284 21.58 34.83 28.37
C ALA A 284 21.39 33.66 29.37
N GLY A 285 22.51 33.21 29.95
CA GLY A 285 22.55 32.06 30.87
C GLY A 285 22.46 30.68 30.21
N ALA A 286 22.50 30.58 28.89
CA ALA A 286 22.60 29.30 28.18
C ALA A 286 24.07 28.86 28.07
N HIS A 287 24.35 27.63 28.53
CA HIS A 287 25.70 27.05 28.53
C HIS A 287 25.75 25.78 27.68
N TYR A 288 26.84 25.60 26.92
CA TYR A 288 27.07 24.34 26.23
C TYR A 288 27.41 23.25 27.25
N PHE A 289 26.94 22.03 27.02
CA PHE A 289 26.97 20.97 28.02
C PHE A 289 28.40 20.50 28.37
N ARG A 290 29.35 20.58 27.41
CA ARG A 290 30.76 20.27 27.62
C ARG A 290 31.63 21.51 27.85
N GLN A 291 32.70 21.32 28.62
CA GLN A 291 33.79 22.30 28.78
C GLN A 291 34.75 22.22 27.60
N THR A 292 34.44 22.93 26.52
CA THR A 292 35.21 22.86 25.27
C THR A 292 36.02 24.11 24.97
N CYS A 293 35.74 25.26 25.61
CA CYS A 293 36.42 26.52 25.31
C CYS A 293 37.83 26.54 25.91
N GLY A 294 38.87 26.55 25.07
CA GLY A 294 40.26 26.42 25.48
C GLY A 294 40.81 24.99 25.33
N SER A 295 41.92 24.70 26.00
CA SER A 295 42.65 23.42 25.86
C SER A 295 43.03 22.81 27.22
N GLY A 296 43.16 21.47 27.23
CA GLY A 296 43.56 20.70 28.42
C GLY A 296 42.63 20.88 29.62
N ASN A 297 43.21 20.86 30.82
CA ASN A 297 42.48 20.96 32.09
C ASN A 297 41.94 22.37 32.39
N ASN A 298 42.23 23.36 31.54
CA ASN A 298 41.79 24.75 31.70
C ASN A 298 40.59 25.09 30.80
N ALA A 299 39.97 24.08 30.15
CA ALA A 299 38.83 24.31 29.29
C ALA A 299 37.60 24.76 30.11
N THR A 300 36.86 25.76 29.62
CA THR A 300 35.67 26.31 30.27
C THR A 300 34.40 26.00 29.49
N GLN A 301 33.24 26.14 30.16
CA GLN A 301 31.94 26.05 29.48
C GLN A 301 31.69 27.31 28.65
N ALA A 302 31.11 27.12 27.47
CA ALA A 302 30.63 28.22 26.65
C ALA A 302 29.50 29.00 27.36
N SER A 303 29.49 30.32 27.23
CA SER A 303 28.46 31.23 27.72
C SER A 303 27.71 31.81 26.52
N HIS A 304 26.38 31.94 26.60
CA HIS A 304 25.53 32.27 25.44
C HIS A 304 25.78 31.34 24.24
N CYS A 305 26.08 30.07 24.55
CA CYS A 305 26.53 29.06 23.59
C CYS A 305 27.81 29.41 22.79
N ARG A 306 28.61 30.38 23.22
CA ARG A 306 29.87 30.81 22.58
C ARG A 306 31.05 30.80 23.55
N CYS A 307 32.24 30.60 23.00
CA CYS A 307 33.47 30.82 23.76
C CYS A 307 33.77 32.33 23.83
N GLU A 308 34.35 32.79 24.94
CA GLU A 308 34.62 34.20 25.21
C GLU A 308 36.14 34.45 25.35
N GLY A 309 36.55 35.72 25.35
CA GLY A 309 37.95 36.11 25.54
C GLY A 309 38.86 35.68 24.39
N THR A 310 40.06 35.17 24.71
CA THR A 310 41.05 34.72 23.71
C THR A 310 40.62 33.49 22.92
N ASN A 311 39.50 32.84 23.31
CA ASN A 311 38.95 31.67 22.64
C ASN A 311 37.70 32.00 21.81
N SER A 312 37.43 33.29 21.51
CA SER A 312 36.22 33.75 20.81
C SER A 312 36.00 33.12 19.43
N ASP A 313 37.06 32.61 18.83
CA ASP A 313 37.06 32.03 17.48
C ASP A 313 36.90 30.50 17.51
N GLN A 314 36.71 29.92 18.70
CA GLN A 314 36.47 28.49 18.87
C GLN A 314 34.96 28.19 18.87
N VAL A 315 34.55 27.22 18.04
CA VAL A 315 33.21 26.62 18.10
C VAL A 315 33.18 25.58 19.23
N PRO A 316 32.26 25.69 20.20
CA PRO A 316 32.23 24.82 21.37
C PRO A 316 31.65 23.42 21.09
N THR A 317 30.99 23.20 19.96
CA THR A 317 30.45 21.91 19.53
C THR A 317 31.30 21.25 18.46
N TYR A 318 31.25 19.91 18.42
CA TYR A 318 31.88 19.07 17.40
C TYR A 318 30.88 18.11 16.75
N PHE A 319 29.58 18.36 16.92
CA PHE A 319 28.52 17.58 16.28
C PHE A 319 28.59 17.59 14.75
N ASP A 320 29.14 18.63 14.14
CA ASP A 320 29.41 18.66 12.70
C ASP A 320 30.50 17.66 12.26
N TYR A 321 31.21 17.01 13.18
CA TYR A 321 32.11 15.88 12.90
C TYR A 321 31.59 14.54 13.44
N VAL A 322 30.33 14.50 13.86
CA VAL A 322 29.60 13.26 14.20
C VAL A 322 28.78 12.83 12.97
N PRO A 323 28.69 11.53 12.61
CA PRO A 323 27.79 11.06 11.56
C PRO A 323 26.32 11.43 11.84
N GLN A 324 25.62 11.96 10.83
CA GLN A 324 24.25 12.50 11.00
C GLN A 324 23.26 11.50 11.62
N TYR A 325 23.34 10.24 11.20
CA TYR A 325 22.50 9.17 11.75
C TYR A 325 22.64 9.01 13.27
N LEU A 326 23.86 9.10 13.82
CA LEU A 326 24.08 8.95 15.27
C LEU A 326 23.52 10.14 16.05
N ARG A 327 23.65 11.36 15.50
CA ARG A 327 23.04 12.56 16.09
C ARG A 327 21.52 12.46 16.13
N TRP A 328 20.92 11.98 15.03
CA TRP A 328 19.49 11.78 14.97
C TRP A 328 18.99 10.67 15.89
N PHE A 329 19.76 9.59 16.06
CA PHE A 329 19.40 8.51 16.98
C PHE A 329 19.44 8.97 18.44
N GLU A 330 20.43 9.78 18.79
CA GLU A 330 20.53 10.42 20.11
C GLU A 330 19.39 11.44 20.33
N GLU A 331 19.10 12.31 19.36
CA GLU A 331 17.97 13.26 19.44
C GLU A 331 16.62 12.53 19.56
N TRP A 332 16.44 11.43 18.81
CA TRP A 332 15.25 10.59 18.89
C TRP A 332 15.05 9.99 20.29
N ALA A 333 16.12 9.55 20.95
CA ALA A 333 16.03 8.97 22.30
C ALA A 333 15.60 10.02 23.33
N GLU A 334 16.17 11.23 23.29
CA GLU A 334 15.75 12.34 24.15
C GLU A 334 14.27 12.71 23.92
N ASP A 335 13.85 12.80 22.65
CA ASP A 335 12.45 13.11 22.30
C ASP A 335 11.49 12.01 22.73
N PHE A 336 11.86 10.73 22.55
CA PHE A 336 11.09 9.59 23.02
C PHE A 336 10.85 9.67 24.53
N CYS A 337 11.91 9.86 25.32
CA CYS A 337 11.83 9.93 26.77
C CYS A 337 10.93 11.09 27.24
N ARG A 338 11.03 12.25 26.60
CA ARG A 338 10.19 13.43 26.88
C ARG A 338 8.71 13.19 26.52
N LEU A 339 8.44 12.70 25.32
CA LEU A 339 7.08 12.48 24.81
C LEU A 339 6.38 11.35 25.56
N ARG A 340 7.11 10.32 25.97
CA ARG A 340 6.56 9.20 26.76
C ARG A 340 6.00 9.71 28.09
N LYS A 341 6.75 10.56 28.81
CA LYS A 341 6.28 11.20 30.07
C LYS A 341 4.96 11.94 29.86
N HIS A 342 4.92 12.79 28.83
CA HIS A 342 3.73 13.60 28.53
C HIS A 342 2.51 12.75 28.16
N ARG A 343 2.68 11.73 27.31
CA ARG A 343 1.56 10.88 26.87
C ARG A 343 1.09 9.94 27.96
N LEU A 344 1.99 9.46 28.82
CA LEU A 344 1.62 8.67 30.00
C LEU A 344 0.80 9.51 30.98
N LYS A 345 1.19 10.76 31.23
CA LYS A 345 0.44 11.69 32.08
C LYS A 345 -0.98 11.95 31.54
N ASP A 346 -1.10 12.15 30.23
CA ASP A 346 -2.41 12.32 29.58
C ASP A 346 -3.32 11.08 29.78
N ALA A 347 -2.77 9.87 29.59
CA ALA A 347 -3.50 8.62 29.84
C ALA A 347 -3.93 8.49 31.31
N ILE A 348 -3.07 8.86 32.26
CA ILE A 348 -3.39 8.89 33.68
C ILE A 348 -4.56 9.83 33.96
N ASP A 349 -4.44 11.08 33.51
CA ASP A 349 -5.43 12.12 33.79
C ASP A 349 -6.80 11.75 33.22
N LYS A 350 -6.85 11.21 32.01
CA LYS A 350 -8.10 10.78 31.36
C LYS A 350 -8.69 9.51 31.97
N CYS A 351 -7.87 8.56 32.40
CA CYS A 351 -8.32 7.28 32.93
C CYS A 351 -8.63 7.27 34.44
N ARG A 352 -8.04 8.18 35.22
CA ARG A 352 -8.15 8.22 36.69
C ARG A 352 -8.65 9.56 37.25
N GLY A 353 -8.69 10.63 36.46
CA GLY A 353 -9.39 11.87 36.84
C GLY A 353 -8.69 12.74 37.89
N GLY A 354 -7.40 13.05 37.71
CA GLY A 354 -6.67 14.04 38.52
C GLY A 354 -6.76 13.84 40.04
N SER A 355 -6.44 14.89 40.81
CA SER A 355 -6.38 14.83 42.29
C SER A 355 -7.75 14.80 42.99
N SER A 356 -8.86 14.96 42.26
CA SER A 356 -10.15 15.33 42.88
C SER A 356 -11.40 14.54 42.48
N ASN A 357 -11.38 13.43 41.73
CA ASN A 357 -12.63 12.71 41.40
C ASN A 357 -12.55 11.16 41.36
N ASP A 358 -13.66 10.51 41.71
CA ASP A 358 -13.84 9.04 41.88
C ASP A 358 -14.00 8.25 40.56
N LYS A 359 -13.09 8.48 39.60
CA LYS A 359 -13.14 7.87 38.26
C LYS A 359 -12.10 6.74 38.12
N TYR A 360 -12.53 5.57 37.65
CA TYR A 360 -11.61 4.48 37.28
C TYR A 360 -12.07 3.81 35.97
N CYS A 361 -11.45 4.18 34.85
CA CYS A 361 -11.81 3.66 33.54
C CYS A 361 -10.80 2.63 33.02
N SER A 362 -11.26 1.68 32.21
CA SER A 362 -10.38 0.82 31.42
C SER A 362 -10.00 1.48 30.10
N GLY A 363 -8.88 1.03 29.52
CA GLY A 363 -8.49 1.41 28.15
C GLY A 363 -9.49 0.96 27.06
N ASN A 364 -10.53 0.20 27.42
CA ASN A 364 -11.60 -0.24 26.52
C ASN A 364 -12.91 0.57 26.69
N GLY A 365 -12.88 1.66 27.46
CA GLY A 365 -14.01 2.59 27.57
C GLY A 365 -15.01 2.25 28.70
N PHE A 366 -14.74 1.22 29.50
CA PHE A 366 -15.63 0.82 30.59
C PHE A 366 -15.29 1.47 31.93
N ASP A 367 -16.31 1.75 32.73
CA ASP A 367 -16.20 2.19 34.13
C ASP A 367 -15.97 0.98 35.04
N CYS A 368 -14.76 0.83 35.56
CA CYS A 368 -14.36 -0.30 36.39
C CYS A 368 -14.91 -0.24 37.82
N THR A 369 -15.64 0.82 38.18
CA THR A 369 -16.39 0.85 39.45
C THR A 369 -17.70 0.05 39.36
N LYS A 370 -18.16 -0.25 38.13
CA LYS A 370 -19.43 -0.94 37.85
C LYS A 370 -19.28 -2.15 36.93
N THR A 371 -18.20 -2.22 36.15
CA THR A 371 -17.95 -3.28 35.18
C THR A 371 -17.38 -4.53 35.86
N VAL A 372 -17.99 -5.69 35.57
CA VAL A 372 -17.54 -7.01 36.02
C VAL A 372 -17.47 -7.91 34.79
N ARG A 373 -16.27 -8.11 34.26
CA ARG A 373 -16.08 -8.82 32.98
C ARG A 373 -16.52 -10.29 33.07
N GLY A 374 -16.22 -10.96 34.17
CA GLY A 374 -16.56 -12.37 34.37
C GLY A 374 -18.07 -12.64 34.37
N ASP A 375 -18.87 -11.66 34.78
CA ASP A 375 -20.34 -11.68 34.72
C ASP A 375 -20.90 -11.15 33.40
N ARG A 376 -20.02 -10.73 32.48
CA ARG A 376 -20.36 -10.09 31.19
C ARG A 376 -21.22 -8.83 31.40
N VAL A 377 -20.94 -8.10 32.47
CA VAL A 377 -21.54 -6.80 32.80
C VAL A 377 -20.54 -5.71 32.41
N PHE A 378 -20.86 -5.00 31.34
CA PHE A 378 -20.03 -3.93 30.78
C PHE A 378 -20.78 -2.61 30.90
N VAL A 379 -20.23 -1.66 31.65
CA VAL A 379 -20.87 -0.36 31.87
C VAL A 379 -20.01 0.73 31.25
N GLU A 380 -20.55 1.39 30.23
CA GLU A 380 -19.94 2.60 29.68
C GLU A 380 -20.09 3.75 30.70
N GLY A 381 -18.97 4.36 31.08
CA GLY A 381 -18.98 5.53 31.96
C GLY A 381 -19.07 6.81 31.14
N ALA A 382 -19.82 7.81 31.62
CA ALA A 382 -20.08 9.09 30.93
C ALA A 382 -18.82 9.90 30.51
N ASN A 383 -17.62 9.47 30.91
CA ASN A 383 -16.34 10.05 30.49
C ASN A 383 -15.23 8.98 30.29
N CYS A 384 -15.55 7.68 30.25
CA CYS A 384 -14.53 6.63 30.09
C CYS A 384 -14.08 6.45 28.64
N ILE A 385 -14.84 7.00 27.69
CA ILE A 385 -14.48 7.04 26.27
C ILE A 385 -13.18 7.83 26.05
N ASP A 386 -12.97 8.93 26.78
CA ASP A 386 -11.70 9.68 26.80
C ASP A 386 -10.49 8.83 27.19
N CYS A 387 -10.68 7.90 28.13
CA CYS A 387 -9.62 6.98 28.56
C CYS A 387 -9.27 6.00 27.43
N HIS A 388 -10.29 5.43 26.78
CA HIS A 388 -10.09 4.59 25.61
C HIS A 388 -9.29 5.31 24.52
N HIS A 389 -9.61 6.57 24.26
CA HIS A 389 -8.89 7.39 23.28
C HIS A 389 -7.43 7.60 23.66
N SER A 390 -7.16 8.15 24.85
CA SER A 390 -5.78 8.41 25.29
C SER A 390 -4.94 7.12 25.32
N CYS A 391 -5.54 6.01 25.75
CA CYS A 391 -4.92 4.69 25.75
C CYS A 391 -4.64 4.14 24.35
N ALA A 392 -5.61 4.18 23.44
CA ALA A 392 -5.41 3.77 22.05
C ALA A 392 -4.28 4.58 21.40
N HIS A 393 -4.20 5.89 21.67
CA HIS A 393 -3.14 6.76 21.15
C HIS A 393 -1.78 6.44 21.74
N PHE A 394 -1.70 6.27 23.07
CA PHE A 394 -0.47 5.91 23.75
C PHE A 394 0.08 4.57 23.24
N VAL A 395 -0.79 3.55 23.15
CA VAL A 395 -0.45 2.22 22.66
C VAL A 395 0.06 2.26 21.22
N LYS A 396 -0.66 2.93 20.31
CA LYS A 396 -0.26 3.06 18.90
C LYS A 396 1.08 3.81 18.78
N TRP A 397 1.23 4.92 19.50
CA TRP A 397 2.47 5.70 19.50
C TRP A 397 3.65 4.88 20.02
N ILE A 398 3.48 4.15 21.14
CA ILE A 398 4.53 3.29 21.69
C ILE A 398 4.94 2.17 20.73
N ASP A 399 3.97 1.53 20.07
CA ASP A 399 4.24 0.49 19.07
C ASP A 399 5.08 1.07 17.90
N ASN A 400 4.72 2.27 17.42
CA ASN A 400 5.48 2.97 16.39
C ASN A 400 6.89 3.33 16.84
N GLN A 401 7.06 3.88 18.05
CA GLN A 401 8.37 4.21 18.60
C GLN A 401 9.26 2.97 18.73
N LYS A 402 8.70 1.81 19.08
CA LYS A 402 9.42 0.54 19.10
C LYS A 402 9.94 0.17 17.70
N LEU A 403 9.15 0.37 16.65
CA LEU A 403 9.58 0.13 15.28
C LEU A 403 10.71 1.08 14.84
N GLU A 404 10.59 2.37 15.14
CA GLU A 404 11.62 3.36 14.86
C GLU A 404 12.93 3.01 15.57
N PHE A 405 12.84 2.64 16.85
CA PHE A 405 13.97 2.15 17.63
C PHE A 405 14.64 0.93 16.97
N LEU A 406 13.86 -0.08 16.59
CA LEU A 406 14.40 -1.30 15.97
C LEU A 406 15.07 -1.00 14.61
N LYS A 407 14.53 -0.06 13.82
CA LYS A 407 15.16 0.40 12.58
C LYS A 407 16.52 1.05 12.85
N GLN A 408 16.57 1.96 13.81
CA GLN A 408 17.80 2.65 14.18
C GLN A 408 18.82 1.70 14.79
N LYS A 409 18.44 0.81 15.71
CA LYS A 409 19.32 -0.26 16.26
C LYS A 409 19.92 -1.14 15.14
N ASN A 410 19.12 -1.50 14.15
CA ASN A 410 19.61 -2.26 13.00
C ASN A 410 20.56 -1.46 12.10
N LYS A 411 20.32 -0.15 11.95
CA LYS A 411 21.19 0.76 11.20
C LYS A 411 22.56 0.92 11.88
N TYR A 412 22.60 1.08 13.21
CA TYR A 412 23.84 1.11 14.01
C TYR A 412 24.72 -0.10 13.69
N ASN A 413 24.14 -1.30 13.79
CA ASN A 413 24.84 -2.56 13.52
C ASN A 413 25.38 -2.64 12.08
N LYS A 414 24.68 -2.06 11.10
CA LYS A 414 25.14 -2.01 9.71
C LYS A 414 26.31 -1.06 9.52
N GLU A 415 26.25 0.14 10.11
CA GLU A 415 27.34 1.11 10.01
C GLU A 415 28.61 0.61 10.72
N ILE A 416 28.50 0.04 11.91
CA ILE A 416 29.64 -0.59 12.60
C ILE A 416 30.29 -1.68 11.74
N LYS A 417 29.48 -2.59 11.17
CA LYS A 417 29.99 -3.69 10.31
C LYS A 417 30.65 -3.17 9.04
N LYS A 418 30.14 -2.09 8.45
CA LYS A 418 30.67 -1.45 7.24
C LYS A 418 32.12 -1.00 7.42
N TYR A 419 32.49 -0.55 8.62
CA TYR A 419 33.84 -0.04 8.91
C TYR A 419 34.76 -1.02 9.66
N LYS A 420 34.21 -2.09 10.27
CA LYS A 420 35.01 -3.12 10.99
C LYS A 420 35.71 -4.13 10.09
N ASN A 421 35.06 -4.57 9.02
CA ASN A 421 35.62 -5.50 8.04
C ASN A 421 35.89 -4.69 6.77
N GLY A 422 37.15 -4.41 6.44
CA GLY A 422 37.49 -3.81 5.13
C GLY A 422 36.59 -4.41 4.05
N ALA A 423 35.80 -3.56 3.39
CA ALA A 423 34.49 -3.89 2.84
C ALA A 423 34.36 -5.31 2.26
N PRO A 424 33.36 -6.13 2.65
CA PRO A 424 33.00 -7.26 1.83
C PRO A 424 32.44 -6.70 0.52
N SER A 425 33.16 -6.92 -0.57
CA SER A 425 32.64 -6.88 -1.93
C SER A 425 31.42 -7.81 -1.99
N SER A 426 30.22 -7.29 -1.73
CA SER A 426 29.00 -8.04 -1.96
C SER A 426 28.80 -8.15 -3.46
N SER A 427 28.96 -9.36 -3.97
CA SER A 427 28.57 -9.79 -5.30
C SER A 427 27.10 -9.45 -5.59
N SER A 428 26.89 -8.56 -6.56
CA SER A 428 26.00 -8.74 -7.74
C SER A 428 25.51 -7.38 -8.27
N ARG A 429 25.76 -7.18 -9.58
CA ARG A 429 25.63 -5.96 -10.38
C ARG A 429 26.65 -4.85 -10.08
N LYS A 430 27.72 -4.85 -10.88
CA LYS A 430 28.45 -3.62 -11.26
C LYS A 430 27.40 -2.56 -11.67
N LYS A 431 27.13 -1.59 -10.79
CA LYS A 431 26.59 -0.30 -11.22
C LYS A 431 27.66 0.31 -12.13
N ARG A 432 27.30 0.59 -13.38
CA ARG A 432 28.11 1.46 -14.24
C ARG A 432 28.20 2.82 -13.56
N GLY A 433 29.42 3.31 -13.35
CA GLY A 433 29.73 4.52 -12.59
C GLY A 433 30.46 4.24 -11.28
N ALA A 434 31.56 3.48 -11.33
CA ALA A 434 32.51 3.45 -10.22
C ALA A 434 33.41 4.68 -10.35
N SER A 435 33.14 5.69 -9.52
CA SER A 435 34.07 6.79 -9.25
C SER A 435 35.40 6.21 -8.78
N THR A 436 36.51 6.68 -9.34
CA THR A 436 37.88 6.27 -8.99
C THR A 436 38.46 7.07 -7.82
N THR A 437 37.64 7.83 -7.07
CA THR A 437 38.12 8.68 -5.97
C THR A 437 37.97 7.97 -4.61
N ASN A 438 39.11 7.57 -4.04
CA ASN A 438 39.22 6.86 -2.75
C ASN A 438 39.24 7.87 -1.57
N TYR A 439 38.16 8.64 -1.37
CA TYR A 439 38.05 9.54 -0.21
C TYR A 439 37.25 8.87 0.91
N ASP A 440 37.97 8.33 1.89
CA ASP A 440 37.40 7.90 3.17
C ASP A 440 37.15 9.14 4.05
N GLY A 441 35.94 9.70 4.01
CA GLY A 441 35.57 10.91 4.78
C GLY A 441 35.61 10.74 6.31
N TYR A 442 35.37 11.83 7.05
CA TYR A 442 35.46 11.87 8.53
C TYR A 442 34.63 10.79 9.24
N GLU A 443 33.54 10.33 8.62
CA GLU A 443 32.64 9.31 9.17
C GLU A 443 33.36 8.00 9.42
N LYS A 444 34.28 7.60 8.53
CA LYS A 444 35.08 6.39 8.72
C LYS A 444 35.93 6.51 9.99
N LYS A 445 36.65 7.63 10.15
CA LYS A 445 37.48 7.90 11.33
C LYS A 445 36.63 7.87 12.61
N PHE A 446 35.43 8.44 12.56
CA PHE A 446 34.50 8.41 13.68
C PHE A 446 34.10 6.98 14.08
N TYR A 447 33.71 6.15 13.12
CA TYR A 447 33.36 4.75 13.39
C TYR A 447 34.58 3.91 13.79
N ASP A 448 35.77 4.22 13.28
CA ASP A 448 37.01 3.58 13.72
C ASP A 448 37.30 3.91 15.19
N GLU A 449 37.11 5.16 15.62
CA GLU A 449 37.20 5.55 17.03
C GLU A 449 36.13 4.86 17.90
N LEU A 450 34.88 4.73 17.41
CA LEU A 450 33.87 3.93 18.12
C LEU A 450 34.26 2.45 18.23
N ASN A 451 34.82 1.87 17.17
CA ASN A 451 35.21 0.46 17.08
C ASN A 451 36.43 0.10 17.94
N LYS A 452 37.35 1.05 18.16
CA LYS A 452 38.49 0.89 19.08
C LYS A 452 38.05 0.73 20.54
N ARG A 453 36.78 1.02 20.84
CA ARG A 453 36.20 1.09 22.20
C ARG A 453 35.05 0.11 22.37
N GLU A 454 34.44 0.07 23.56
CA GLU A 454 33.32 -0.83 23.86
C GLU A 454 32.04 -0.54 23.05
N TYR A 455 31.99 0.61 22.38
CA TYR A 455 30.90 1.04 21.48
C TYR A 455 30.91 0.39 20.09
N GLY A 456 31.87 -0.52 19.82
CA GLY A 456 31.85 -1.42 18.66
C GLY A 456 30.67 -2.42 18.66
N THR A 457 29.83 -2.40 19.70
CA THR A 457 28.52 -3.08 19.76
C THR A 457 27.43 -2.08 20.11
N VAL A 458 26.21 -2.31 19.60
CA VAL A 458 25.10 -1.36 19.82
C VAL A 458 24.68 -1.28 21.29
N ASP A 459 24.78 -2.36 22.05
CA ASP A 459 24.25 -2.43 23.41
C ASP A 459 24.90 -1.43 24.36
N LYS A 460 26.21 -1.19 24.23
CA LYS A 460 26.94 -0.18 25.01
C LYS A 460 26.54 1.25 24.65
N PHE A 461 26.25 1.51 23.37
CA PHE A 461 25.72 2.80 22.95
C PHE A 461 24.29 3.02 23.50
N LEU A 462 23.46 1.97 23.51
CA LEU A 462 22.11 2.04 24.06
C LEU A 462 22.09 2.32 25.57
N GLU A 463 23.05 1.79 26.34
CA GLU A 463 23.23 2.15 27.75
C GLU A 463 23.42 3.67 27.91
N LYS A 464 24.25 4.29 27.07
CA LYS A 464 24.48 5.74 27.13
C LYS A 464 23.29 6.58 26.70
N LEU A 465 22.37 6.04 25.89
CA LEU A 465 21.08 6.69 25.61
C LEU A 465 20.17 6.68 26.85
N ASN A 466 20.22 5.62 27.67
CA ASN A 466 19.48 5.57 28.93
C ASN A 466 20.02 6.61 29.94
N ASP A 467 21.31 6.97 29.82
CA ASP A 467 21.98 7.87 30.74
C ASP A 467 21.60 9.35 30.59
N GLU A 468 20.84 9.71 29.55
CA GLU A 468 20.34 11.06 29.36
C GLU A 468 19.39 11.50 30.49
N ASP A 469 19.56 12.72 31.02
CA ASP A 469 18.81 13.23 32.18
C ASP A 469 17.28 13.11 32.00
N VAL A 470 16.79 13.39 30.78
CA VAL A 470 15.37 13.30 30.44
C VAL A 470 14.84 11.86 30.48
N CYS A 471 15.71 10.88 30.22
CA CYS A 471 15.38 9.46 30.32
C CYS A 471 15.45 8.98 31.77
N LYS A 472 16.43 9.43 32.56
CA LYS A 472 16.54 9.12 34.00
C LYS A 472 15.37 9.66 34.82
N LYS A 473 14.88 10.87 34.54
CA LYS A 473 13.74 11.50 35.23
C LYS A 473 12.38 10.84 34.97
N ASN A 474 12.29 9.88 34.03
CA ASN A 474 11.08 9.06 33.91
C ASN A 474 10.89 8.09 35.10
N ASN A 475 11.90 7.94 35.96
CA ASN A 475 11.87 7.09 37.15
C ASN A 475 11.11 7.70 38.34
N ASP A 476 10.79 8.99 38.30
CA ASP A 476 10.15 9.71 39.42
C ASP A 476 8.66 9.36 39.58
N ASP A 477 8.04 8.81 38.53
CA ASP A 477 6.66 8.29 38.56
C ASP A 477 6.70 6.75 38.66
N GLU A 478 6.02 6.14 39.66
CA GLU A 478 5.98 4.67 39.93
C GLU A 478 5.70 3.82 38.67
N GLU A 479 4.98 4.39 37.71
CA GLU A 479 4.58 3.75 36.46
C GLU A 479 5.39 4.16 35.24
N GLY A 480 6.05 5.32 35.29
CA GLY A 480 6.99 5.78 34.27
C GLY A 480 8.07 4.74 34.06
N GLY A 481 8.63 4.24 35.16
CA GLY A 481 9.54 3.09 35.17
C GLY A 481 10.90 3.33 34.52
N GLN A 482 11.84 2.43 34.80
CA GLN A 482 13.17 2.51 34.21
C GLN A 482 13.13 2.25 32.71
N ILE A 483 13.47 3.29 31.94
CA ILE A 483 13.76 3.17 30.52
C ILE A 483 15.10 2.46 30.37
N ASP A 484 15.07 1.36 29.63
CA ASP A 484 16.24 0.60 29.23
C ASP A 484 16.12 0.12 27.78
N PHE A 485 16.79 0.83 26.88
CA PHE A 485 16.86 0.48 25.46
C PHE A 485 17.65 -0.80 25.19
N LYS A 486 18.56 -1.23 26.06
CA LYS A 486 19.43 -2.39 25.84
C LYS A 486 18.65 -3.70 25.87
N THR A 487 17.75 -3.85 26.86
CA THR A 487 16.93 -5.05 27.08
C THR A 487 15.78 -5.22 26.07
N VAL A 488 15.65 -4.32 25.09
CA VAL A 488 14.62 -4.40 24.06
C VAL A 488 15.04 -5.44 23.01
N HIS A 489 14.40 -6.61 23.06
CA HIS A 489 14.64 -7.74 22.15
C HIS A 489 13.71 -7.73 20.93
N SER A 490 14.23 -8.23 19.80
CA SER A 490 13.52 -8.37 18.51
C SER A 490 12.86 -9.76 18.35
N GLY A 491 12.29 -10.31 19.42
CA GLY A 491 11.81 -11.71 19.46
C GLY A 491 10.33 -11.87 19.07
N LYS A 492 10.03 -12.92 18.27
CA LYS A 492 8.69 -13.39 17.83
C LYS A 492 7.70 -13.76 18.96
N ASN A 493 8.12 -13.72 20.22
CA ASN A 493 7.32 -14.14 21.38
C ASN A 493 6.55 -13.01 22.07
N SER A 494 6.59 -11.77 21.57
CA SER A 494 5.59 -10.77 21.96
C SER A 494 4.28 -11.06 21.22
N GLY A 495 3.60 -12.11 21.68
CA GLY A 495 2.38 -12.64 21.07
C GLY A 495 1.26 -11.62 20.99
N ALA A 496 0.34 -11.87 20.05
CA ALA A 496 -0.89 -11.10 19.80
C ALA A 496 -1.91 -11.10 20.97
N SER A 497 -1.53 -11.63 22.14
CA SER A 497 -2.24 -11.53 23.42
C SER A 497 -1.31 -10.83 24.42
N GLY A 498 -1.73 -9.67 24.90
CA GLY A 498 -0.92 -8.76 25.72
C GLY A 498 -0.42 -9.40 27.01
N THR A 499 0.81 -9.91 26.97
CA THR A 499 1.72 -9.70 28.10
C THR A 499 2.69 -8.63 27.65
N ASN A 500 2.38 -7.39 28.03
CA ASN A 500 3.39 -6.37 28.08
C ASN A 500 4.57 -6.95 28.86
N ASP A 501 5.80 -6.85 28.34
CA ASP A 501 6.98 -7.26 29.11
C ASP A 501 7.09 -6.33 30.32
N ILE A 502 6.51 -6.72 31.44
CA ILE A 502 6.50 -5.94 32.68
C ILE A 502 7.93 -5.69 33.18
N ASN A 503 8.88 -6.54 32.75
CA ASN A 503 10.29 -6.44 33.08
C ASN A 503 11.03 -5.41 32.20
N ASN A 504 10.46 -4.99 31.06
CA ASN A 504 11.00 -3.91 30.22
C ASN A 504 9.96 -2.79 30.03
N LYS A 505 10.04 -1.78 30.91
CA LYS A 505 9.09 -0.65 30.92
C LYS A 505 9.25 0.34 29.76
N THR A 506 10.31 0.23 28.94
CA THR A 506 10.60 1.18 27.85
C THR A 506 9.42 1.36 26.90
N PHE A 507 8.92 0.26 26.32
CA PHE A 507 7.78 0.25 25.39
C PHE A 507 6.51 -0.34 26.02
N TYR A 508 6.36 -0.22 27.34
CA TYR A 508 5.21 -0.74 28.09
C TYR A 508 3.95 0.11 27.88
N ARG A 509 2.79 -0.54 27.70
CA ARG A 509 1.51 0.07 27.31
C ARG A 509 0.69 0.68 28.45
N THR A 510 1.29 0.86 29.63
CA THR A 510 0.71 1.41 30.87
C THR A 510 -0.42 0.55 31.48
N LYS A 511 -0.43 0.39 32.81
CA LYS A 511 -1.45 -0.35 33.57
C LYS A 511 -2.78 0.42 33.60
N TYR A 512 -2.72 1.74 33.41
CA TYR A 512 -3.92 2.58 33.30
C TYR A 512 -4.81 2.23 32.11
N CYS A 513 -4.21 1.63 31.07
CA CYS A 513 -4.89 1.20 29.85
C CYS A 513 -5.29 -0.27 29.84
N GLU A 514 -5.14 -0.97 30.96
CA GLU A 514 -5.60 -2.35 31.11
C GLU A 514 -7.13 -2.43 31.18
N ALA A 515 -7.64 -3.63 30.93
CA ALA A 515 -9.06 -3.93 31.07
C ALA A 515 -9.50 -3.82 32.54
N CYS A 516 -10.80 -3.66 32.78
CA CYS A 516 -11.32 -3.77 34.14
C CYS A 516 -11.04 -5.16 34.74
N PRO A 517 -10.98 -5.29 36.08
CA PRO A 517 -10.76 -6.58 36.72
C PRO A 517 -11.77 -7.64 36.26
N TRP A 518 -11.34 -8.91 36.25
CA TRP A 518 -12.19 -10.00 35.79
C TRP A 518 -13.41 -10.20 36.71
N CYS A 519 -13.16 -10.39 38.00
CA CYS A 519 -14.18 -10.64 39.01
C CYS A 519 -14.12 -9.67 40.19
N ALA A 520 -13.79 -8.41 39.91
CA ALA A 520 -13.78 -7.37 40.93
C ALA A 520 -14.25 -6.04 40.35
N ILE A 521 -14.74 -5.17 41.22
CA ILE A 521 -14.93 -3.75 40.91
C ILE A 521 -13.90 -2.92 41.65
N LYS A 522 -13.53 -1.77 41.09
CA LYS A 522 -12.65 -0.81 41.73
C LYS A 522 -13.44 0.03 42.73
N VAL A 523 -12.99 0.02 43.97
CA VAL A 523 -13.52 0.84 45.06
C VAL A 523 -12.41 1.70 45.66
N LYS A 524 -12.77 2.86 46.18
CA LYS A 524 -11.83 3.79 46.80
C LYS A 524 -11.89 3.62 48.32
N GLU A 525 -10.80 3.15 48.92
CA GLU A 525 -10.63 2.99 50.36
C GLU A 525 -9.43 3.81 50.82
N GLU A 526 -9.60 4.68 51.82
CA GLU A 526 -8.52 5.54 52.36
C GLU A 526 -7.81 6.37 51.28
N GLY A 527 -8.55 6.79 50.25
CA GLY A 527 -8.01 7.56 49.11
C GLY A 527 -7.25 6.74 48.07
N LYS A 528 -7.12 5.41 48.25
CA LYS A 528 -6.47 4.49 47.29
C LYS A 528 -7.50 3.59 46.62
N TRP A 529 -7.29 3.29 45.33
CA TRP A 529 -8.12 2.33 44.60
C TRP A 529 -7.71 0.89 44.92
N LYS A 530 -8.68 0.06 45.30
CA LYS A 530 -8.51 -1.38 45.55
C LYS A 530 -9.55 -2.20 44.80
N ASP A 531 -9.25 -3.48 44.62
CA ASP A 531 -10.19 -4.45 44.08
C ASP A 531 -11.13 -4.95 45.18
N LYS A 532 -12.43 -4.79 44.96
CA LYS A 532 -13.46 -5.48 45.72
C LYS A 532 -13.86 -6.72 44.95
N GLU A 533 -13.32 -7.86 45.38
CA GLU A 533 -13.60 -9.17 44.80
C GLU A 533 -15.09 -9.52 44.86
N LEU A 534 -15.58 -10.10 43.78
CA LEU A 534 -16.95 -10.55 43.56
C LEU A 534 -16.94 -12.02 43.12
N LYS A 535 -18.02 -12.74 43.40
CA LYS A 535 -18.21 -14.10 42.86
C LYS A 535 -18.87 -14.00 41.49
N CYS A 536 -18.10 -14.20 40.41
CA CYS A 536 -18.68 -14.22 39.07
C CYS A 536 -19.43 -15.52 38.74
N ALA A 537 -20.55 -15.42 38.04
CA ALA A 537 -21.28 -16.51 37.40
C ALA A 537 -20.87 -16.65 35.93
N LYS A 538 -20.53 -17.87 35.49
CA LYS A 538 -20.02 -18.14 34.12
C LYS A 538 -21.09 -18.10 33.02
N THR A 539 -22.36 -17.87 33.33
CA THR A 539 -23.46 -18.16 32.40
C THR A 539 -24.33 -16.94 32.11
N LYS A 540 -24.13 -16.35 30.93
CA LYS A 540 -25.07 -15.43 30.27
C LYS A 540 -25.37 -15.96 28.87
N THR A 541 -26.63 -16.11 28.50
CA THR A 541 -27.02 -16.60 27.17
C THR A 541 -27.24 -15.41 26.24
N PHE A 542 -26.64 -15.44 25.05
CA PHE A 542 -26.78 -14.39 24.03
C PHE A 542 -27.69 -14.87 22.90
N THR A 543 -28.71 -14.08 22.55
CA THR A 543 -29.65 -14.43 21.48
C THR A 543 -29.03 -14.24 20.11
N LYS A 544 -29.21 -15.22 19.22
CA LYS A 544 -28.66 -15.15 17.85
C LYS A 544 -29.24 -14.01 17.02
N GLU A 545 -30.48 -13.60 17.27
CA GLU A 545 -31.08 -12.47 16.52
C GLU A 545 -30.31 -11.16 16.72
N ASN A 546 -29.81 -10.92 17.94
CA ASN A 546 -29.11 -9.68 18.30
C ASN A 546 -27.58 -9.75 18.13
N THR A 547 -27.04 -10.91 17.78
CA THR A 547 -25.60 -11.13 17.63
C THR A 547 -25.15 -11.02 16.17
N THR A 548 -23.99 -10.41 15.90
CA THR A 548 -23.40 -10.33 14.56
C THR A 548 -21.92 -10.68 14.61
N GLU A 549 -21.50 -11.60 13.74
CA GLU A 549 -20.09 -11.88 13.49
C GLU A 549 -19.51 -10.91 12.45
N ILE A 550 -18.37 -10.29 12.77
CA ILE A 550 -17.71 -9.26 11.96
C ILE A 550 -16.23 -9.67 11.77
N PRO A 551 -15.82 -10.10 10.56
CA PRO A 551 -14.44 -10.49 10.27
C PRO A 551 -13.58 -9.27 9.92
N VAL A 552 -12.75 -8.78 10.86
CA VAL A 552 -11.96 -7.54 10.69
C VAL A 552 -10.51 -7.82 10.34
N LEU A 553 -10.03 -7.24 9.24
CA LEU A 553 -8.64 -7.27 8.81
C LEU A 553 -7.80 -6.24 9.59
N TYR A 554 -6.78 -6.73 10.30
CA TYR A 554 -5.82 -5.92 11.05
C TYR A 554 -4.41 -5.93 10.44
N PRO A 555 -3.69 -4.80 10.47
CA PRO A 555 -2.32 -4.73 9.99
C PRO A 555 -1.37 -5.48 10.93
N ASP A 556 -0.32 -6.08 10.36
CA ASP A 556 0.80 -6.59 11.15
C ASP A 556 1.55 -5.41 11.80
N LYS A 557 1.44 -5.31 13.13
CA LYS A 557 1.99 -4.22 13.93
C LYS A 557 3.52 -4.21 13.96
N GLU A 558 4.19 -5.29 13.56
CA GLU A 558 5.65 -5.36 13.50
C GLU A 558 6.23 -4.85 12.17
N LYS A 559 5.37 -4.55 11.18
CA LYS A 559 5.78 -4.17 9.83
C LYS A 559 5.49 -2.71 9.54
N SER A 560 6.36 -2.09 8.74
CA SER A 560 6.16 -0.72 8.25
C SER A 560 5.80 -0.71 6.77
N GLY A 561 4.85 0.16 6.38
CA GLY A 561 4.32 0.26 5.02
C GLY A 561 3.14 -0.68 4.77
N VAL A 562 2.09 -0.18 4.09
CA VAL A 562 0.79 -0.87 3.96
C VAL A 562 0.87 -2.26 3.33
N LEU A 563 1.73 -2.44 2.32
CA LEU A 563 1.95 -3.75 1.70
C LEU A 563 2.56 -4.76 2.65
N GLN A 564 3.52 -4.36 3.48
CA GLN A 564 4.15 -5.27 4.44
C GLN A 564 3.18 -5.57 5.58
N LYS A 565 2.47 -4.54 6.06
CA LYS A 565 1.40 -4.64 7.05
C LYS A 565 0.36 -5.68 6.63
N TYR A 566 -0.02 -5.74 5.35
CA TYR A 566 -1.04 -6.68 4.83
C TYR A 566 -0.49 -7.86 4.03
N SER A 567 0.82 -8.12 4.10
CA SER A 567 1.45 -9.14 3.27
C SER A 567 0.90 -10.55 3.48
N LYS A 568 0.58 -10.97 4.73
CA LYS A 568 0.02 -12.31 4.97
C LYS A 568 -1.37 -12.45 4.36
N PHE A 569 -2.21 -11.41 4.50
CA PHE A 569 -3.52 -11.32 3.86
C PHE A 569 -3.41 -11.36 2.33
N CYS A 570 -2.55 -10.53 1.74
CA CYS A 570 -2.43 -10.42 0.29
C CYS A 570 -1.80 -11.62 -0.39
N ASN A 571 -0.89 -12.32 0.29
CA ASN A 571 -0.26 -13.54 -0.20
C ASN A 571 -1.13 -14.79 0.03
N SER A 572 -2.21 -14.69 0.81
CA SER A 572 -3.15 -15.79 0.97
C SER A 572 -4.08 -15.89 -0.24
N GLU A 573 -4.29 -17.11 -0.75
CA GLU A 573 -5.16 -17.37 -1.91
C GLU A 573 -6.65 -17.20 -1.59
N THR A 574 -7.03 -17.23 -0.30
CA THR A 574 -8.41 -17.23 0.19
C THR A 574 -8.75 -16.02 1.09
N GLY A 575 -7.78 -15.16 1.40
CA GLY A 575 -7.94 -14.09 2.40
C GLY A 575 -7.94 -14.58 3.85
N ALA A 576 -8.01 -15.90 4.12
CA ALA A 576 -7.96 -16.49 5.44
C ALA A 576 -6.86 -17.56 5.49
N ALA A 577 -5.83 -17.34 6.31
CA ALA A 577 -4.77 -18.31 6.51
C ALA A 577 -5.32 -19.55 7.22
N THR A 578 -5.19 -20.72 6.61
CA THR A 578 -5.35 -22.00 7.31
C THR A 578 -4.15 -22.18 8.25
N GLY A 579 -4.36 -21.90 9.54
CA GLY A 579 -3.39 -22.13 10.62
C GLY A 579 -3.06 -20.87 11.42
N GLY A 580 -3.71 -20.69 12.58
CA GLY A 580 -3.28 -19.94 13.78
C GLY A 580 -2.93 -18.44 13.71
N ASP A 581 -2.50 -17.90 12.58
CA ASP A 581 -1.88 -16.58 12.44
C ASP A 581 -2.54 -15.77 11.29
N SER A 582 -3.88 -15.76 11.28
CA SER A 582 -4.69 -15.00 10.34
C SER A 582 -4.71 -13.52 10.71
N GLN A 583 -4.48 -12.63 9.74
CA GLN A 583 -4.63 -11.18 9.92
C GLN A 583 -6.10 -10.74 10.03
N ILE A 584 -7.04 -11.61 9.65
CA ILE A 584 -8.46 -11.42 9.90
C ILE A 584 -8.79 -11.97 11.28
N LYS A 585 -9.31 -11.10 12.14
CA LYS A 585 -9.80 -11.42 13.48
C LYS A 585 -11.33 -11.37 13.48
N ASN A 586 -11.98 -12.43 13.94
CA ASN A 586 -13.44 -12.47 14.05
C ASN A 586 -13.88 -11.79 15.35
N TRP A 587 -14.80 -10.85 15.23
CA TRP A 587 -15.45 -10.19 16.35
C TRP A 587 -16.92 -10.61 16.42
N GLU A 588 -17.43 -10.87 17.61
CA GLU A 588 -18.84 -11.13 17.83
C GLU A 588 -19.45 -9.97 18.62
N CYS A 589 -20.30 -9.18 17.97
CA CYS A 589 -20.99 -8.05 18.58
C CYS A 589 -22.40 -8.45 18.99
N HIS A 590 -22.85 -8.03 20.17
CA HIS A 590 -24.18 -8.33 20.71
C HIS A 590 -24.84 -7.08 21.30
N TYR A 591 -26.08 -6.83 20.90
CA TYR A 591 -26.92 -5.74 21.39
C TYR A 591 -28.02 -6.24 22.34
N GLU A 592 -28.10 -5.67 23.55
CA GLU A 592 -29.10 -6.01 24.56
C GLU A 592 -29.57 -4.76 25.35
N GLY A 593 -30.53 -4.02 24.80
CA GLY A 593 -31.13 -2.85 25.48
C GLY A 593 -30.27 -1.58 25.44
N ASP A 594 -30.64 -0.59 26.26
CA ASP A 594 -30.20 0.81 26.06
C ASP A 594 -28.71 1.09 26.31
N ASN A 595 -27.97 0.17 26.96
CA ASN A 595 -26.58 0.40 27.40
C ASN A 595 -25.64 -0.82 27.25
N ASN A 596 -26.03 -1.86 26.50
CA ASN A 596 -25.22 -3.08 26.37
C ASN A 596 -25.09 -3.48 24.90
N ASP A 597 -24.26 -2.73 24.16
CA ASP A 597 -23.84 -3.04 22.81
C ASP A 597 -22.33 -3.25 22.79
N ASN A 598 -21.88 -4.51 22.81
CA ASN A 598 -20.49 -4.88 23.03
C ASN A 598 -20.00 -5.90 22.01
N CYS A 599 -18.71 -5.82 21.69
CA CYS A 599 -18.01 -6.70 20.77
C CYS A 599 -16.87 -7.43 21.48
N VAL A 600 -16.82 -8.75 21.34
CA VAL A 600 -15.72 -9.60 21.81
C VAL A 600 -14.85 -10.08 20.65
N GLU A 601 -13.54 -10.10 20.84
CA GLU A 601 -12.59 -10.73 19.91
C GLU A 601 -12.64 -12.25 20.07
N GLY A 602 -13.43 -12.93 19.23
CA GLY A 602 -13.76 -14.34 19.37
C GLY A 602 -15.28 -14.54 19.41
N THR A 603 -15.74 -15.49 20.23
CA THR A 603 -17.18 -15.71 20.48
C THR A 603 -17.49 -15.53 21.96
N TRP A 604 -18.69 -15.05 22.27
CA TRP A 604 -19.20 -14.90 23.62
C TRP A 604 -19.31 -16.24 24.36
N GLU A 605 -19.53 -17.33 23.62
CA GLU A 605 -19.52 -18.70 24.17
C GLU A 605 -18.16 -19.05 24.80
N ASN A 606 -17.07 -18.67 24.13
CA ASN A 606 -15.70 -18.99 24.56
C ASN A 606 -15.04 -17.84 25.35
N PHE A 607 -15.81 -16.84 25.77
CA PHE A 607 -15.26 -15.65 26.43
C PHE A 607 -14.64 -15.98 27.79
N THR A 608 -13.35 -15.68 27.92
CA THR A 608 -12.56 -15.79 29.16
C THR A 608 -11.84 -14.46 29.45
N GLU A 609 -11.00 -14.43 30.49
CA GLU A 609 -10.25 -13.24 30.88
C GLU A 609 -9.27 -12.75 29.80
N LYS A 610 -8.88 -13.63 28.87
CA LYS A 610 -7.87 -13.37 27.84
C LYS A 610 -8.40 -12.59 26.64
N GLU A 611 -9.70 -12.68 26.37
CA GLU A 611 -10.31 -12.08 25.19
C GLU A 611 -10.56 -10.58 25.39
N THR A 612 -10.33 -9.83 24.31
CA THR A 612 -10.59 -8.39 24.25
C THR A 612 -12.09 -8.14 24.12
N VAL A 613 -12.65 -7.25 24.94
CA VAL A 613 -14.01 -6.72 24.79
C VAL A 613 -13.94 -5.21 24.71
N LYS A 614 -14.73 -4.64 23.80
CA LYS A 614 -14.98 -3.20 23.69
C LYS A 614 -16.45 -2.97 23.36
N SER A 615 -16.94 -1.76 23.63
CA SER A 615 -18.27 -1.41 23.15
C SER A 615 -18.32 -1.31 21.63
N TYR A 616 -19.51 -1.49 21.06
CA TYR A 616 -19.70 -1.37 19.63
C TYR A 616 -19.36 0.02 19.11
N ASN A 617 -19.64 1.09 19.89
CA ASN A 617 -19.26 2.45 19.54
C ASN A 617 -17.73 2.59 19.40
N ALA A 618 -16.96 2.09 20.37
CA ALA A 618 -15.49 2.06 20.27
C ALA A 618 -15.02 1.21 19.08
N PHE A 619 -15.63 0.04 18.87
CA PHE A 619 -15.33 -0.83 17.72
C PHE A 619 -15.59 -0.14 16.37
N PHE A 620 -16.71 0.55 16.23
CA PHE A 620 -17.12 1.26 15.03
C PHE A 620 -16.13 2.36 14.65
N TRP A 621 -15.77 3.23 15.61
CA TRP A 621 -14.86 4.34 15.35
C TRP A 621 -13.40 3.90 15.15
N ASP A 622 -12.96 2.85 15.83
CA ASP A 622 -11.69 2.18 15.52
C ASP A 622 -11.67 1.73 14.06
N TRP A 623 -12.74 1.10 13.58
CA TRP A 623 -12.82 0.60 12.23
C TRP A 623 -12.80 1.73 11.20
N VAL A 624 -13.61 2.78 11.40
CA VAL A 624 -13.70 3.94 10.50
C VAL A 624 -12.33 4.61 10.36
N TYR A 625 -11.64 4.86 11.47
CA TYR A 625 -10.31 5.46 11.44
C TYR A 625 -9.28 4.58 10.73
N ASN A 626 -9.23 3.28 11.06
CA ASN A 626 -8.27 2.37 10.43
C ASN A 626 -8.52 2.29 8.91
N MET A 627 -9.77 2.27 8.46
CA MET A 627 -10.12 2.27 7.04
C MET A 627 -9.63 3.55 6.33
N LEU A 628 -9.90 4.74 6.90
CA LEU A 628 -9.45 6.02 6.34
C LEU A 628 -7.92 6.16 6.32
N HIS A 629 -7.27 5.75 7.40
CA HIS A 629 -5.81 5.77 7.51
C HIS A 629 -5.14 4.82 6.51
N ASP A 630 -5.66 3.60 6.38
CA ASP A 630 -5.16 2.64 5.41
C ASP A 630 -5.38 3.11 3.97
N SER A 631 -6.51 3.74 3.65
CA SER A 631 -6.75 4.35 2.32
C SER A 631 -5.68 5.38 1.98
N LEU A 632 -5.31 6.25 2.93
CA LEU A 632 -4.21 7.20 2.74
C LEU A 632 -2.86 6.52 2.51
N ASP A 633 -2.57 5.44 3.26
CA ASP A 633 -1.34 4.68 3.07
C ASP A 633 -1.33 3.96 1.71
N TRP A 634 -2.47 3.43 1.26
CA TRP A 634 -2.63 2.80 -0.05
C TRP A 634 -2.42 3.79 -1.20
N ARG A 635 -3.04 4.96 -1.14
CA ARG A 635 -2.85 6.03 -2.14
C ARG A 635 -1.38 6.43 -2.26
N ASN A 636 -0.69 6.56 -1.12
CA ASN A 636 0.75 6.84 -1.10
C ASN A 636 1.59 5.71 -1.71
N GLU A 637 1.27 4.46 -1.39
CA GLU A 637 2.00 3.28 -1.89
C GLU A 637 1.79 3.05 -3.39
N LEU A 638 0.59 3.38 -3.90
CA LEU A 638 0.17 3.19 -5.28
C LEU A 638 0.29 4.44 -6.16
N ASP A 639 0.83 5.54 -5.64
CA ASP A 639 0.86 6.83 -6.34
C ASP A 639 1.44 6.70 -7.76
N ASN A 640 2.59 6.01 -7.88
CA ASN A 640 3.25 5.74 -9.15
C ASN A 640 2.47 4.76 -10.06
N CYS A 641 1.65 3.89 -9.47
CA CYS A 641 0.82 2.92 -10.18
C CYS A 641 -0.46 3.55 -10.75
N LEU A 642 -0.98 4.57 -10.06
CA LEU A 642 -2.22 5.28 -10.39
C LEU A 642 -1.98 6.50 -11.31
N LYS A 643 -0.92 7.28 -11.07
CA LYS A 643 -0.57 8.52 -11.81
C LYS A 643 0.17 8.32 -13.14
N ASN A 644 0.13 7.11 -13.69
CA ASN A 644 0.90 6.79 -14.90
C ASN A 644 0.27 7.40 -16.16
N GLU A 645 0.58 8.69 -16.41
CA GLU A 645 0.12 9.48 -17.56
C GLU A 645 0.52 8.86 -18.91
N ASN A 646 1.69 8.23 -18.96
CA ASN A 646 2.21 7.55 -20.16
C ASN A 646 1.52 6.19 -20.42
N LYS A 647 0.61 5.75 -19.54
CA LYS A 647 -0.14 4.49 -19.63
C LYS A 647 0.76 3.24 -19.78
N GLN A 648 2.05 3.32 -19.42
CA GLN A 648 3.04 2.25 -19.58
C GLN A 648 3.01 1.28 -18.39
N CYS A 649 2.66 0.02 -18.62
CA CYS A 649 2.51 -0.97 -17.55
C CYS A 649 3.77 -1.11 -16.66
N ILE A 650 3.61 -1.05 -15.32
CA ILE A 650 4.71 -1.17 -14.34
C ILE A 650 4.62 -2.54 -13.66
N ILE A 651 5.55 -3.44 -13.94
CA ILE A 651 5.52 -4.84 -13.42
C ILE A 651 5.43 -4.88 -11.89
N LYS A 652 6.15 -3.98 -11.21
CA LYS A 652 6.14 -3.88 -9.74
C LYS A 652 4.80 -3.43 -9.16
N CYS A 653 3.90 -2.86 -9.97
CA CYS A 653 2.58 -2.42 -9.54
C CYS A 653 1.55 -3.54 -9.53
N ASN A 654 1.74 -4.61 -10.31
CA ASN A 654 0.77 -5.71 -10.39
C ASN A 654 0.39 -6.28 -9.02
N SER A 655 1.38 -6.80 -8.28
CA SER A 655 1.13 -7.40 -6.96
C SER A 655 0.60 -6.38 -5.95
N LYS A 656 0.95 -5.10 -6.11
CA LYS A 656 0.45 -4.01 -5.25
C LYS A 656 -1.01 -3.70 -5.54
N CYS A 657 -1.38 -3.56 -6.81
CA CYS A 657 -2.75 -3.32 -7.25
C CYS A 657 -3.67 -4.50 -6.90
N ASP A 658 -3.20 -5.74 -7.06
CA ASP A 658 -3.96 -6.94 -6.66
C ASP A 658 -4.21 -6.97 -5.15
N CYS A 659 -3.18 -6.67 -4.35
CA CYS A 659 -3.29 -6.58 -2.89
C CYS A 659 -4.26 -5.46 -2.46
N PHE A 660 -4.22 -4.30 -3.12
CA PHE A 660 -5.15 -3.21 -2.87
C PHE A 660 -6.59 -3.57 -3.23
N ALA A 661 -6.82 -4.20 -4.39
CA ALA A 661 -8.15 -4.69 -4.77
C ALA A 661 -8.72 -5.68 -3.73
N LYS A 662 -7.90 -6.61 -3.23
CA LYS A 662 -8.28 -7.52 -2.14
C LYS A 662 -8.62 -6.77 -0.84
N TRP A 663 -7.83 -5.75 -0.49
CA TRP A 663 -8.06 -4.94 0.71
C TRP A 663 -9.38 -4.17 0.60
N VAL A 664 -9.65 -3.52 -0.53
CA VAL A 664 -10.91 -2.80 -0.75
C VAL A 664 -12.11 -3.75 -0.68
N ASP A 665 -12.02 -4.90 -1.35
CA ASP A 665 -13.08 -5.93 -1.31
C ASP A 665 -13.33 -6.41 0.12
N GLN A 666 -12.27 -6.64 0.91
CA GLN A 666 -12.39 -7.05 2.31
C GLN A 666 -13.06 -5.98 3.17
N LYS A 667 -12.64 -4.71 3.04
CA LYS A 667 -13.23 -3.59 3.81
C LYS A 667 -14.68 -3.34 3.43
N LYS A 668 -14.99 -3.35 2.13
CA LYS A 668 -16.31 -3.00 1.62
C LYS A 668 -17.33 -4.11 1.75
N GLU A 669 -17.00 -5.33 1.30
CA GLU A 669 -17.97 -6.41 1.13
C GLU A 669 -18.08 -7.32 2.34
N LYS A 670 -17.04 -7.39 3.20
CA LYS A 670 -17.05 -8.27 4.38
C LYS A 670 -17.17 -7.52 5.69
N GLU A 671 -16.39 -6.46 5.87
CA GLU A 671 -16.37 -5.69 7.12
C GLU A 671 -17.55 -4.71 7.18
N TRP A 672 -17.61 -3.76 6.24
CA TRP A 672 -18.60 -2.69 6.26
C TRP A 672 -20.04 -3.19 6.22
N THR A 673 -20.32 -4.20 5.42
CA THR A 673 -21.63 -4.88 5.40
C THR A 673 -22.04 -5.37 6.79
N LYS A 674 -21.15 -6.08 7.49
CA LYS A 674 -21.44 -6.65 8.81
C LYS A 674 -21.54 -5.58 9.90
N ILE A 675 -20.75 -4.52 9.79
CA ILE A 675 -20.85 -3.35 10.66
C ILE A 675 -22.22 -2.69 10.51
N LYS A 676 -22.66 -2.40 9.29
CA LYS A 676 -24.02 -1.87 9.03
C LYS A 676 -25.11 -2.80 9.53
N GLU A 677 -24.95 -4.12 9.33
CA GLU A 677 -25.91 -5.13 9.81
C GLU A 677 -26.08 -5.04 11.32
N HIS A 678 -24.98 -4.94 12.08
CA HIS A 678 -25.05 -4.80 13.54
C HIS A 678 -25.62 -3.45 13.98
N PHE A 679 -25.22 -2.35 13.33
CA PHE A 679 -25.75 -1.01 13.61
C PHE A 679 -27.28 -0.98 13.57
N LYS A 680 -27.89 -1.68 12.60
CA LYS A 680 -29.35 -1.76 12.44
C LYS A 680 -30.06 -2.56 13.52
N LYS A 681 -29.34 -3.33 14.35
CA LYS A 681 -29.92 -4.10 15.46
C LYS A 681 -30.19 -3.24 16.70
N GLN A 682 -29.59 -2.05 16.78
CA GLN A 682 -29.76 -1.13 17.90
C GLN A 682 -31.14 -0.48 17.90
N LYS A 683 -32.05 -1.01 18.74
CA LYS A 683 -33.46 -0.60 18.78
C LYS A 683 -33.68 0.74 19.49
N ASN A 684 -32.75 1.18 20.32
CA ASN A 684 -32.78 2.45 21.05
C ASN A 684 -32.50 3.69 20.17
N ILE A 685 -32.02 3.51 18.93
CA ILE A 685 -31.79 4.60 17.96
C ILE A 685 -33.11 5.32 17.57
N VAL A 686 -34.27 4.68 17.76
CA VAL A 686 -35.56 5.10 17.17
C VAL A 686 -36.51 5.82 18.15
N GLN A 687 -36.08 6.19 19.37
CA GLN A 687 -37.02 6.56 20.44
C GLN A 687 -36.73 7.87 21.18
N VAL A 688 -36.63 9.03 20.52
CA VAL A 688 -36.88 10.32 21.21
C VAL A 688 -37.41 11.42 20.26
N GLY A 689 -38.58 11.98 20.54
CA GLY A 689 -39.10 13.24 19.96
C GLY A 689 -39.99 13.13 18.71
N ASP A 690 -40.54 14.27 18.26
CA ASP A 690 -41.50 14.39 17.14
C ASP A 690 -40.95 13.93 15.76
N LEU A 691 -39.64 13.67 15.68
CA LEU A 691 -38.93 13.20 14.47
C LEU A 691 -38.68 11.68 14.46
N ALA A 692 -39.12 10.94 15.50
CA ALA A 692 -38.90 9.49 15.63
C ALA A 692 -39.46 8.66 14.45
N ALA A 693 -40.55 9.12 13.82
CA ALA A 693 -41.14 8.45 12.65
C ALA A 693 -40.28 8.55 11.38
N ILE A 694 -39.32 9.47 11.32
CA ILE A 694 -38.47 9.75 10.15
C ILE A 694 -37.03 9.26 10.37
N MET A 695 -36.56 9.14 11.62
CA MET A 695 -35.20 8.75 11.97
C MET A 695 -35.00 7.23 11.95
N THR A 696 -34.83 6.65 10.75
CA THR A 696 -34.42 5.25 10.61
C THR A 696 -32.94 5.05 10.98
N PRO A 697 -32.48 3.84 11.37
CA PRO A 697 -31.06 3.56 11.60
C PRO A 697 -30.15 3.93 10.42
N ASP A 698 -30.64 3.79 9.19
CA ASP A 698 -29.91 4.21 7.98
C ASP A 698 -29.72 5.74 7.92
N ILE A 699 -30.73 6.52 8.33
CA ILE A 699 -30.65 7.98 8.40
C ILE A 699 -29.70 8.42 9.52
N VAL A 700 -29.77 7.77 10.69
CA VAL A 700 -28.86 8.08 11.81
C VAL A 700 -27.42 7.76 11.45
N LEU A 701 -27.16 6.58 10.87
CA LEU A 701 -25.81 6.23 10.39
C LEU A 701 -25.29 7.26 9.39
N LYS A 702 -26.14 7.75 8.49
CA LYS A 702 -25.79 8.80 7.54
C LYS A 702 -25.43 10.12 8.23
N TYR A 703 -26.18 10.55 9.25
CA TYR A 703 -25.87 11.76 10.02
C TYR A 703 -24.58 11.62 10.83
N VAL A 704 -24.34 10.46 11.44
CA VAL A 704 -23.11 10.16 12.20
C VAL A 704 -21.88 10.20 11.28
N LEU A 705 -22.04 9.72 10.05
CA LEU A 705 -21.00 9.72 9.02
C LEU A 705 -20.97 11.00 8.16
N GLN A 706 -21.80 11.99 8.47
CA GLN A 706 -21.74 13.27 7.79
C GLN A 706 -20.45 13.97 8.20
N ASP A 707 -19.73 14.53 7.23
CA ASP A 707 -18.34 14.94 7.39
C ASP A 707 -18.01 15.74 8.68
N GLY A 708 -18.80 16.76 9.03
CA GLY A 708 -18.54 17.54 10.24
C GLY A 708 -18.56 16.70 11.51
N ASN A 709 -19.51 15.75 11.59
CA ASN A 709 -19.59 14.78 12.69
C ASN A 709 -18.53 13.69 12.55
N LEU A 710 -18.27 13.19 11.34
CA LEU A 710 -17.25 12.17 11.09
C LEU A 710 -15.87 12.64 11.53
N LEU A 711 -15.45 13.83 11.09
CA LEU A 711 -14.15 14.39 11.41
C LEU A 711 -14.06 14.76 12.89
N GLN A 712 -15.12 15.30 13.48
CA GLN A 712 -15.15 15.59 14.91
C GLN A 712 -15.05 14.31 15.74
N ASN A 713 -15.84 13.27 15.42
CA ASN A 713 -15.74 11.97 16.06
C ASN A 713 -14.35 11.34 15.86
N ILE A 714 -13.73 11.48 14.68
CA ILE A 714 -12.34 11.03 14.46
C ILE A 714 -11.36 11.85 15.32
N LYS A 715 -11.52 13.18 15.42
CA LYS A 715 -10.68 14.06 16.25
C LYS A 715 -10.81 13.75 17.74
N ASP A 716 -12.02 13.41 18.17
CA ASP A 716 -12.33 13.05 19.55
C ASP A 716 -11.81 11.64 19.87
N THR A 717 -11.88 10.72 18.90
CA THR A 717 -11.49 9.31 19.07
C THR A 717 -10.01 9.01 18.76
N HIS A 718 -9.35 9.84 17.94
CA HIS A 718 -7.97 9.67 17.43
C HIS A 718 -7.19 10.98 17.50
N ALA A 719 -6.01 11.04 18.15
CA ALA A 719 -5.25 12.29 18.39
C ALA A 719 -3.92 12.42 17.63
N ASP A 720 -3.63 11.55 16.66
CA ASP A 720 -2.48 11.78 15.77
C ASP A 720 -2.79 12.94 14.82
N ALA A 721 -2.24 14.12 15.15
CA ALA A 721 -2.54 15.36 14.44
C ALA A 721 -2.18 15.29 12.95
N ASN A 722 -1.16 14.51 12.56
CA ASN A 722 -0.78 14.35 11.15
C ASN A 722 -1.75 13.43 10.41
N ASP A 723 -2.17 12.33 11.04
CA ASP A 723 -3.17 11.44 10.46
C ASP A 723 -4.52 12.17 10.31
N ILE A 724 -4.92 12.95 11.31
CA ILE A 724 -6.14 13.77 11.25
C ILE A 724 -6.06 14.80 10.13
N GLU A 725 -4.95 15.55 9.99
CA GLU A 725 -4.80 16.54 8.91
C GLU A 725 -4.88 15.88 7.53
N ARG A 726 -4.27 14.70 7.37
CA ARG A 726 -4.35 13.92 6.13
C ARG A 726 -5.76 13.37 5.88
N ILE A 727 -6.45 12.91 6.92
CA ILE A 727 -7.83 12.42 6.82
C ILE A 727 -8.78 13.58 6.50
N GLU A 728 -8.61 14.73 7.12
CA GLU A 728 -9.35 15.96 6.83
C GLU A 728 -9.16 16.35 5.35
N ALA A 729 -7.93 16.34 4.85
CA ALA A 729 -7.65 16.57 3.44
C ALA A 729 -8.28 15.52 2.51
N LEU A 730 -8.30 14.24 2.90
CA LEU A 730 -8.95 13.16 2.14
C LEU A 730 -10.47 13.38 2.06
N LEU A 731 -11.10 13.71 3.20
CA LEU A 731 -12.53 13.96 3.27
C LEU A 731 -12.89 15.24 2.50
N ASP A 732 -12.06 16.28 2.54
CA ASP A 732 -12.23 17.49 1.74
C ASP A 732 -12.10 17.22 0.24
N GLU A 733 -11.11 16.43 -0.19
CA GLU A 733 -10.95 16.01 -1.58
C GLU A 733 -12.19 15.26 -2.07
N GLU A 734 -12.70 14.34 -1.25
CA GLU A 734 -13.89 13.56 -1.59
C GLU A 734 -15.13 14.44 -1.67
N LYS A 735 -15.33 15.39 -0.73
CA LYS A 735 -16.40 16.39 -0.85
C LYS A 735 -16.32 17.22 -2.10
N GLN A 736 -15.11 17.64 -2.51
CA GLN A 736 -14.95 18.47 -3.69
C GLN A 736 -15.36 17.68 -4.94
N LYS A 737 -15.05 16.39 -4.99
CA LYS A 737 -15.60 15.48 -6.01
C LYS A 737 -17.12 15.45 -5.92
N SER A 738 -17.70 15.16 -4.76
CA SER A 738 -19.16 15.07 -4.58
C SER A 738 -19.90 16.41 -4.82
N LYS A 739 -19.27 17.57 -4.63
CA LYS A 739 -19.86 18.92 -4.87
C LYS A 739 -19.80 19.36 -6.32
N ALA A 740 -18.70 19.05 -7.04
CA ALA A 740 -18.63 19.27 -8.49
C ALA A 740 -19.72 18.48 -9.24
N GLU A 741 -20.22 17.40 -8.61
CA GLU A 741 -21.26 16.52 -9.11
C GLU A 741 -22.70 16.99 -8.78
N ALA A 742 -22.90 17.91 -7.84
CA ALA A 742 -24.24 18.37 -7.42
C ALA A 742 -24.81 19.54 -8.25
N GLY A 743 -24.02 20.10 -9.17
CA GLY A 743 -24.44 21.17 -10.08
C GLY A 743 -25.29 20.72 -11.27
N ALA A 744 -25.56 19.42 -11.42
CA ALA A 744 -26.36 18.84 -12.50
C ALA A 744 -27.58 18.12 -11.89
N GLY A 745 -28.78 18.62 -12.21
CA GLY A 745 -29.99 18.40 -11.44
C GLY A 745 -30.50 16.96 -11.39
N GLY A 746 -30.52 16.39 -10.19
CA GLY A 746 -31.30 15.20 -9.85
C GLY A 746 -31.17 14.83 -8.38
N VAL A 747 -32.29 14.77 -7.65
CA VAL A 747 -32.33 14.31 -6.25
C VAL A 747 -31.96 12.83 -6.20
N THR A 748 -30.67 12.53 -6.11
CA THR A 748 -30.17 11.21 -5.72
C THR A 748 -30.04 11.18 -4.20
N GLU A 749 -30.48 10.09 -3.59
CA GLU A 749 -30.38 9.84 -2.16
C GLU A 749 -28.91 10.00 -1.73
N GLN A 750 -28.58 11.10 -1.03
CA GLN A 750 -27.21 11.44 -0.63
C GLN A 750 -26.58 10.25 0.12
N LYS A 751 -25.54 9.64 -0.43
CA LYS A 751 -24.76 8.57 0.22
C LYS A 751 -23.84 9.19 1.29
N SER A 752 -23.41 8.41 2.29
CA SER A 752 -22.44 8.90 3.26
C SER A 752 -21.03 8.95 2.64
N ILE A 753 -20.18 9.84 3.13
CA ILE A 753 -18.83 10.04 2.60
C ILE A 753 -17.97 8.77 2.68
N ILE A 754 -18.18 7.91 3.68
CA ILE A 754 -17.50 6.61 3.80
C ILE A 754 -17.92 5.65 2.67
N VAL A 755 -19.21 5.65 2.31
CA VAL A 755 -19.71 4.80 1.22
C VAL A 755 -19.17 5.30 -0.12
N GLU A 756 -19.11 6.61 -0.32
CA GLU A 756 -18.52 7.23 -1.51
C GLU A 756 -17.02 6.92 -1.61
N LEU A 757 -16.28 7.07 -0.51
CA LEU A 757 -14.85 6.77 -0.47
C LEU A 757 -14.56 5.29 -0.78
N LEU A 758 -15.19 4.35 -0.08
CA LEU A 758 -15.00 2.90 -0.35
C LEU A 758 -15.35 2.53 -1.80
N GLN A 759 -16.27 3.27 -2.41
CA GLN A 759 -16.61 3.10 -3.80
C GLN A 759 -15.50 3.62 -4.72
N HIS A 760 -15.00 4.83 -4.48
CA HIS A 760 -13.88 5.42 -5.21
C HIS A 760 -12.61 4.57 -5.11
N GLU A 761 -12.27 4.07 -3.91
CA GLU A 761 -11.13 3.16 -3.69
C GLU A 761 -11.27 1.87 -4.54
N GLY A 762 -12.49 1.36 -4.70
CA GLY A 762 -12.75 0.18 -5.54
C GLY A 762 -12.54 0.43 -7.03
N ASP A 763 -12.91 1.62 -7.51
CA ASP A 763 -12.73 2.00 -8.91
C ASP A 763 -11.24 2.30 -9.21
N GLU A 764 -10.53 2.92 -8.27
CA GLU A 764 -9.07 3.07 -8.35
C GLU A 764 -8.35 1.72 -8.35
N ALA A 765 -8.80 0.76 -7.53
CA ALA A 765 -8.26 -0.59 -7.51
C ALA A 765 -8.44 -1.31 -8.85
N GLU A 766 -9.64 -1.24 -9.45
CA GLU A 766 -9.93 -1.81 -10.77
C GLU A 766 -9.03 -1.20 -11.86
N LYS A 767 -8.92 0.13 -11.85
CA LYS A 767 -8.03 0.86 -12.77
C LYS A 767 -6.57 0.46 -12.57
N CYS A 768 -6.12 0.33 -11.32
CA CYS A 768 -4.76 -0.08 -10.98
C CYS A 768 -4.45 -1.47 -11.54
N VAL A 769 -5.32 -2.46 -11.27
CA VAL A 769 -5.17 -3.84 -11.75
C VAL A 769 -5.15 -3.88 -13.28
N THR A 770 -6.12 -3.23 -13.93
CA THR A 770 -6.24 -3.22 -15.40
C THR A 770 -5.03 -2.59 -16.08
N ASN A 771 -4.48 -1.52 -15.52
CA ASN A 771 -3.31 -0.85 -16.10
C ASN A 771 -2.00 -1.63 -15.90
N ASN A 772 -1.96 -2.51 -14.90
CA ASN A 772 -0.74 -3.19 -14.46
C ASN A 772 -0.83 -4.73 -14.57
N LEU A 773 -1.71 -5.25 -15.44
CA LEU A 773 -1.82 -6.68 -15.71
C LEU A 773 -0.47 -7.27 -16.16
N PRO A 774 -0.05 -8.44 -15.62
CA PRO A 774 1.23 -9.04 -15.98
C PRO A 774 1.33 -9.33 -17.49
N GLU A 775 0.23 -9.82 -18.07
CA GLU A 775 0.09 -10.11 -19.50
C GLU A 775 0.29 -8.87 -20.38
N LYS A 776 -0.04 -7.67 -19.87
CA LYS A 776 0.19 -6.39 -20.54
C LYS A 776 1.63 -5.89 -20.38
N CYS A 777 2.22 -6.08 -19.21
CA CYS A 777 3.53 -5.53 -18.83
C CYS A 777 4.70 -6.27 -19.50
N GLN A 778 4.64 -7.59 -19.50
CA GLN A 778 5.64 -8.45 -20.12
C GLN A 778 4.88 -9.61 -20.76
N PRO A 779 4.41 -9.44 -22.01
CA PRO A 779 3.80 -10.54 -22.71
C PRO A 779 4.78 -11.71 -22.72
N THR A 780 4.30 -12.89 -22.36
CA THR A 780 5.14 -14.07 -22.26
C THR A 780 5.72 -14.37 -23.64
N LYS A 781 7.06 -14.44 -23.71
CA LYS A 781 7.75 -14.81 -24.95
C LYS A 781 7.80 -16.31 -25.09
N ILE A 782 7.07 -16.86 -26.04
CA ILE A 782 7.03 -18.29 -26.31
C ILE A 782 7.52 -18.61 -27.72
N ARG A 783 7.89 -19.87 -27.94
CA ARG A 783 8.26 -20.36 -29.27
C ARG A 783 6.98 -20.70 -30.03
N ASN A 784 6.93 -20.29 -31.29
CA ASN A 784 5.82 -20.64 -32.16
C ASN A 784 6.30 -21.55 -33.30
N PRO A 785 5.93 -22.85 -33.30
CA PRO A 785 6.32 -23.80 -34.34
C PRO A 785 5.72 -23.48 -35.72
N CYS A 786 4.72 -22.59 -35.79
CA CYS A 786 4.03 -22.18 -37.00
C CYS A 786 4.48 -20.80 -37.53
N SER A 787 5.60 -20.27 -37.01
CA SER A 787 6.12 -18.95 -37.43
C SER A 787 6.81 -18.92 -38.80
N GLY A 788 6.99 -20.07 -39.47
CA GLY A 788 7.67 -20.15 -40.77
C GLY A 788 9.21 -20.07 -40.70
N GLU A 789 9.79 -19.73 -39.54
CA GLU A 789 11.26 -19.66 -39.38
C GLU A 789 11.89 -21.05 -39.14
N LYS A 790 13.03 -21.32 -39.77
CA LYS A 790 13.79 -22.58 -39.62
C LYS A 790 14.60 -22.68 -38.32
N SER A 791 14.65 -21.60 -37.51
CA SER A 791 15.47 -21.53 -36.29
C SER A 791 14.61 -21.68 -35.03
N ASP A 792 14.79 -22.77 -34.29
CA ASP A 792 14.08 -23.05 -33.03
C ASP A 792 14.39 -22.08 -31.87
N LYS A 793 15.18 -21.01 -32.09
CA LYS A 793 15.65 -20.12 -31.02
C LYS A 793 14.76 -18.90 -30.80
N LYS A 794 14.05 -18.41 -31.82
CA LYS A 794 13.27 -17.16 -31.72
C LYS A 794 12.00 -17.36 -30.89
N LYS A 795 11.68 -16.36 -30.06
CA LYS A 795 10.48 -16.33 -29.22
C LYS A 795 9.73 -15.04 -29.48
N TYR A 796 8.41 -15.11 -29.37
CA TYR A 796 7.50 -14.02 -29.72
C TYR A 796 6.50 -13.76 -28.61
N ASP A 797 6.01 -12.52 -28.53
CA ASP A 797 5.11 -12.04 -27.50
C ASP A 797 3.69 -12.59 -27.66
N MET A 798 3.05 -12.99 -26.56
CA MET A 798 1.60 -13.23 -26.50
C MET A 798 0.83 -11.90 -26.50
N LEU A 799 0.21 -11.55 -27.62
CA LEU A 799 -0.40 -10.24 -27.85
C LEU A 799 -1.93 -10.23 -27.67
N ALA A 800 -2.65 -11.35 -27.76
CA ALA A 800 -4.12 -11.33 -27.72
C ALA A 800 -4.64 -10.79 -26.37
N HIS A 801 -4.07 -11.27 -25.26
CA HIS A 801 -4.40 -10.79 -23.91
C HIS A 801 -4.01 -9.32 -23.68
N LYS A 802 -2.90 -8.87 -24.27
CA LYS A 802 -2.49 -7.47 -24.22
C LYS A 802 -3.49 -6.56 -24.96
N VAL A 803 -3.91 -6.97 -26.16
CA VAL A 803 -4.95 -6.26 -26.93
C VAL A 803 -6.27 -6.22 -26.16
N ALA A 804 -6.68 -7.34 -25.56
CA ALA A 804 -7.89 -7.41 -24.74
C ALA A 804 -7.83 -6.47 -23.53
N ALA A 805 -6.69 -6.41 -22.82
CA ALA A 805 -6.48 -5.48 -21.72
C ALA A 805 -6.55 -4.01 -22.14
N ASP A 806 -6.04 -3.68 -23.33
CA ASP A 806 -6.14 -2.32 -23.89
C ASP A 806 -7.59 -1.95 -24.28
N ILE A 807 -8.36 -2.90 -24.81
CA ILE A 807 -9.78 -2.71 -25.10
C ILE A 807 -10.58 -2.56 -23.81
N HIS A 808 -10.32 -3.40 -22.79
CA HIS A 808 -10.96 -3.29 -21.47
C HIS A 808 -10.72 -1.92 -20.85
N LYS A 809 -9.45 -1.47 -20.85
CA LYS A 809 -9.09 -0.14 -20.34
C LYS A 809 -9.91 0.97 -21.00
N LYS A 810 -9.97 0.97 -22.34
CA LYS A 810 -10.76 1.96 -23.07
C LYS A 810 -12.25 1.84 -22.73
N SER A 811 -12.77 0.61 -22.64
CA SER A 811 -14.17 0.37 -22.30
C SER A 811 -14.52 0.87 -20.90
N HIS A 812 -13.61 0.75 -19.93
CA HIS A 812 -13.78 1.29 -18.59
C HIS A 812 -13.74 2.83 -18.57
N GLU A 813 -12.81 3.46 -19.30
CA GLU A 813 -12.76 4.93 -19.49
C GLU A 813 -14.07 5.44 -20.11
N ASP A 814 -14.51 4.82 -21.22
CA ASP A 814 -15.71 5.18 -21.96
C ASP A 814 -17.00 4.93 -21.14
N MET A 815 -17.03 3.85 -20.37
CA MET A 815 -18.15 3.50 -19.48
C MET A 815 -18.32 4.54 -18.38
N LEU A 816 -17.21 4.97 -17.75
CA LEU A 816 -17.26 6.02 -16.73
C LEU A 816 -17.72 7.36 -17.32
N ASP A 817 -17.27 7.69 -18.54
CA ASP A 817 -17.72 8.90 -19.22
C ASP A 817 -19.25 8.89 -19.45
N ARG A 818 -19.80 7.78 -19.95
CA ARG A 818 -21.24 7.67 -20.23
C ARG A 818 -22.09 7.52 -18.98
N SER A 819 -21.73 6.60 -18.09
CA SER A 819 -22.58 6.22 -16.95
C SER A 819 -22.22 6.92 -15.64
N GLY A 820 -21.14 7.69 -15.61
CA GLY A 820 -20.66 8.36 -14.41
C GLY A 820 -21.34 9.69 -14.13
N GLY A 821 -21.96 10.37 -15.10
CA GLY A 821 -22.62 11.66 -14.85
C GLY A 821 -21.68 12.74 -14.30
N GLY A 822 -20.40 12.74 -14.71
CA GLY A 822 -19.36 13.61 -14.15
C GLY A 822 -18.66 13.05 -12.90
N LYS A 823 -19.19 11.97 -12.31
CA LYS A 823 -18.57 11.22 -11.21
C LYS A 823 -17.48 10.30 -11.74
N LYS A 824 -16.44 10.02 -10.94
CA LYS A 824 -15.46 8.95 -11.23
C LYS A 824 -16.03 7.53 -11.02
N VAL A 825 -17.36 7.41 -10.84
CA VAL A 825 -18.06 6.17 -10.44
C VAL A 825 -19.29 5.97 -11.33
N SER A 826 -19.49 4.76 -11.84
CA SER A 826 -20.65 4.40 -12.66
C SER A 826 -21.94 4.23 -11.84
N LEU A 827 -23.05 4.80 -12.33
CA LEU A 827 -24.39 4.55 -11.80
C LEU A 827 -24.99 3.20 -12.23
N LEU A 828 -24.32 2.47 -13.13
CA LEU A 828 -24.71 1.11 -13.54
C LEU A 828 -24.18 0.04 -12.57
N LYS A 829 -23.31 0.40 -11.62
CA LYS A 829 -22.76 -0.53 -10.65
C LYS A 829 -23.85 -0.93 -9.64
N GLY A 830 -24.26 -2.20 -9.66
CA GLY A 830 -25.32 -2.71 -8.80
C GLY A 830 -24.80 -3.14 -7.43
N ASP A 831 -25.63 -3.02 -6.39
CA ASP A 831 -25.41 -3.52 -5.04
C ASP A 831 -26.31 -4.74 -4.77
N PRO A 832 -25.78 -5.97 -4.82
CA PRO A 832 -26.58 -7.18 -4.64
C PRO A 832 -27.21 -7.31 -3.23
N GLU A 833 -26.91 -6.44 -2.26
CA GLU A 833 -27.60 -6.43 -0.96
C GLU A 833 -28.90 -5.64 -0.98
N GLN A 834 -29.10 -4.76 -1.98
CA GLN A 834 -30.28 -3.92 -2.12
C GLN A 834 -31.32 -4.47 -3.11
N GLY A 835 -31.08 -5.65 -3.69
CA GLY A 835 -32.02 -6.31 -4.58
C GLY A 835 -33.24 -6.90 -3.87
N GLN A 836 -34.29 -7.18 -4.64
CA GLN A 836 -35.53 -7.80 -4.17
C GLN A 836 -35.72 -9.19 -4.82
N TYR A 837 -36.08 -10.21 -4.04
CA TYR A 837 -36.07 -11.60 -4.52
C TYR A 837 -37.37 -12.34 -4.24
N ARG A 838 -37.97 -12.97 -5.26
CA ARG A 838 -39.23 -13.71 -5.12
C ARG A 838 -39.18 -14.85 -4.10
N GLY A 839 -38.05 -15.56 -4.00
CA GLY A 839 -37.91 -16.72 -3.11
C GLY A 839 -37.74 -16.40 -1.63
N SER A 840 -37.68 -15.11 -1.27
CA SER A 840 -37.15 -14.68 0.02
C SER A 840 -38.18 -14.22 1.05
N ASN A 841 -39.49 -14.14 0.73
CA ASN A 841 -40.48 -13.44 1.57
C ASN A 841 -40.01 -12.02 2.03
N GLY A 842 -39.10 -11.38 1.29
CA GLY A 842 -38.49 -10.09 1.65
C GLY A 842 -37.13 -10.16 2.38
N ILE A 843 -36.50 -11.34 2.53
CA ILE A 843 -35.16 -11.49 3.13
C ILE A 843 -34.09 -10.87 2.21
N LYS A 844 -33.38 -9.86 2.73
CA LYS A 844 -32.21 -9.25 2.07
C LYS A 844 -31.02 -10.22 2.07
N LEU A 845 -30.15 -10.12 1.06
CA LEU A 845 -28.89 -10.87 1.04
C LEU A 845 -28.03 -10.46 2.24
N THR A 846 -27.59 -11.44 3.05
CA THR A 846 -26.71 -11.21 4.20
C THR A 846 -25.42 -12.04 4.09
N GLY A 847 -24.28 -11.42 4.44
CA GLY A 847 -22.97 -12.08 4.44
C GLY A 847 -22.27 -12.18 3.07
N GLY A 848 -22.62 -11.31 2.12
CA GLY A 848 -21.84 -11.07 0.90
C GLY A 848 -22.06 -12.04 -0.26
N ILE A 849 -21.36 -11.79 -1.37
CA ILE A 849 -21.56 -12.46 -2.68
C ILE A 849 -21.44 -13.98 -2.61
N CYS A 850 -20.56 -14.53 -1.76
CA CYS A 850 -20.37 -15.98 -1.67
C CYS A 850 -21.55 -16.72 -1.01
N ASN A 851 -22.46 -16.01 -0.33
CA ASN A 851 -23.65 -16.60 0.28
C ASN A 851 -24.84 -16.71 -0.69
N ILE A 852 -24.75 -16.09 -1.87
CA ILE A 852 -25.80 -16.16 -2.89
C ILE A 852 -26.07 -17.62 -3.27
N ASN A 853 -27.33 -18.03 -3.20
CA ASN A 853 -27.84 -19.35 -3.55
C ASN A 853 -29.25 -19.20 -4.19
N GLY A 854 -29.90 -20.30 -4.55
CA GLY A 854 -31.19 -20.29 -5.26
C GLY A 854 -32.33 -19.51 -4.57
N GLN A 855 -32.28 -19.29 -3.25
CA GLN A 855 -33.31 -18.51 -2.55
C GLN A 855 -33.39 -17.04 -2.99
N TYR A 856 -32.27 -16.51 -3.51
CA TYR A 856 -32.17 -15.12 -3.99
C TYR A 856 -32.43 -15.00 -5.50
N SER A 857 -32.78 -16.09 -6.19
CA SER A 857 -33.08 -16.02 -7.62
C SER A 857 -34.50 -15.48 -7.87
N ASN A 858 -34.64 -14.70 -8.95
CA ASN A 858 -35.94 -14.27 -9.47
C ASN A 858 -36.46 -15.16 -10.61
N ALA A 859 -35.96 -16.39 -10.74
CA ALA A 859 -36.49 -17.37 -11.68
C ALA A 859 -37.99 -17.62 -11.49
N GLY A 860 -38.69 -17.90 -12.59
CA GLY A 860 -40.14 -18.04 -12.62
C GLY A 860 -40.69 -19.29 -11.93
N ASN A 861 -39.87 -20.32 -11.77
CA ASN A 861 -40.22 -21.59 -11.13
C ASN A 861 -39.08 -22.06 -10.20
N ASP A 862 -39.37 -23.00 -9.29
CA ASP A 862 -38.44 -23.44 -8.25
C ASP A 862 -37.23 -24.20 -8.80
N GLU A 863 -37.40 -25.03 -9.83
CA GLU A 863 -36.30 -25.80 -10.40
C GLU A 863 -35.25 -24.88 -11.06
N SER A 864 -35.70 -23.82 -11.74
CA SER A 864 -34.85 -22.82 -12.39
C SER A 864 -34.13 -21.91 -11.38
N LYS A 865 -34.45 -21.95 -10.09
CA LYS A 865 -33.63 -21.28 -9.05
C LYS A 865 -32.25 -21.92 -8.93
N ASN A 866 -32.07 -23.15 -9.39
CA ASN A 866 -30.76 -23.75 -9.61
C ASN A 866 -30.27 -23.42 -11.04
N PRO A 867 -29.23 -22.59 -11.21
CA PRO A 867 -28.74 -22.21 -12.54
C PRO A 867 -28.32 -23.39 -13.43
N CYS A 868 -27.93 -24.52 -12.83
CA CYS A 868 -27.50 -25.71 -13.55
C CYS A 868 -28.65 -26.71 -13.82
N ASN A 869 -29.90 -26.39 -13.48
CA ASN A 869 -31.02 -27.29 -13.74
C ASN A 869 -31.19 -27.55 -15.24
N GLY A 870 -31.40 -28.82 -15.61
CA GLY A 870 -31.48 -29.26 -17.00
C GLY A 870 -30.18 -29.12 -17.80
N LYS A 871 -29.05 -28.81 -17.16
CA LYS A 871 -27.75 -28.70 -17.82
C LYS A 871 -26.98 -30.02 -17.74
N GLY A 872 -26.51 -30.49 -18.89
CA GLY A 872 -25.77 -31.74 -19.04
C GLY A 872 -24.29 -31.62 -18.69
N ASP A 873 -23.49 -32.59 -19.18
CA ASP A 873 -22.05 -32.58 -18.99
C ASP A 873 -21.33 -31.85 -20.13
N GLY A 874 -21.05 -30.57 -19.91
CA GLY A 874 -20.27 -29.72 -20.82
C GLY A 874 -18.76 -29.99 -20.82
N PHE A 875 -18.27 -30.93 -20.01
CA PHE A 875 -16.84 -31.20 -19.83
C PHE A 875 -16.42 -32.60 -20.27
N LYS A 876 -17.28 -33.34 -20.98
CA LYS A 876 -16.95 -34.66 -21.49
C LYS A 876 -15.97 -34.58 -22.67
N ILE A 877 -14.75 -35.08 -22.47
CA ILE A 877 -13.71 -35.12 -23.51
C ILE A 877 -14.14 -36.00 -24.67
N GLY A 878 -13.91 -35.53 -25.91
CA GLY A 878 -14.28 -36.22 -27.14
C GLY A 878 -15.70 -35.92 -27.63
N THR A 879 -16.46 -35.08 -26.92
CA THR A 879 -17.78 -34.61 -27.37
C THR A 879 -17.65 -33.80 -28.65
N TYR A 880 -18.50 -34.11 -29.64
CA TYR A 880 -18.58 -33.38 -30.90
C TYR A 880 -19.12 -31.96 -30.70
N TRP A 881 -18.43 -30.98 -31.25
CA TRP A 881 -18.85 -29.57 -31.19
C TRP A 881 -19.87 -29.29 -32.29
N LYS A 882 -21.00 -28.68 -31.92
CA LYS A 882 -22.12 -28.43 -32.83
C LYS A 882 -22.03 -27.07 -33.49
N TYR A 883 -22.65 -26.91 -34.66
CA TYR A 883 -22.66 -25.67 -35.44
C TYR A 883 -24.00 -25.45 -36.18
N LYS A 884 -24.25 -24.21 -36.61
CA LYS A 884 -25.38 -23.79 -37.47
C LYS A 884 -26.73 -24.45 -37.12
N THR A 885 -27.26 -25.32 -37.97
CA THR A 885 -28.60 -25.93 -37.85
C THR A 885 -28.70 -26.94 -36.72
N GLU A 886 -27.60 -27.51 -36.28
CA GLU A 886 -27.60 -28.49 -35.18
C GLU A 886 -27.95 -27.83 -33.83
N ILE A 887 -27.77 -26.52 -33.72
CA ILE A 887 -27.98 -25.72 -32.50
C ILE A 887 -28.70 -24.40 -32.76
N ASN A 888 -29.24 -24.14 -33.96
CA ASN A 888 -29.84 -22.84 -34.29
C ASN A 888 -28.89 -21.66 -33.98
N MET A 889 -27.68 -21.71 -34.52
CA MET A 889 -26.73 -20.60 -34.47
C MET A 889 -26.80 -19.79 -35.77
N SER A 890 -26.61 -18.46 -35.68
CA SER A 890 -26.62 -17.59 -36.87
C SER A 890 -25.33 -17.68 -37.67
N ASP A 891 -24.22 -18.00 -37.01
CA ASP A 891 -22.92 -18.14 -37.64
C ASP A 891 -22.68 -19.52 -38.26
N GLU A 892 -22.20 -19.54 -39.51
CA GLU A 892 -22.00 -20.78 -40.27
C GLU A 892 -20.65 -21.47 -40.00
N TYR A 893 -19.69 -20.76 -39.42
CA TYR A 893 -18.29 -21.20 -39.29
C TYR A 893 -17.82 -21.30 -37.83
N ALA A 894 -18.61 -20.83 -36.87
CA ALA A 894 -18.36 -21.03 -35.45
C ALA A 894 -18.81 -22.43 -35.02
N TYR A 895 -18.04 -23.03 -34.11
CA TYR A 895 -18.38 -24.28 -33.44
C TYR A 895 -18.55 -24.01 -31.96
N MET A 896 -19.67 -24.44 -31.39
CA MET A 896 -20.01 -24.13 -30.02
C MET A 896 -19.41 -25.14 -29.04
N PRO A 897 -18.67 -24.69 -28.01
CA PRO A 897 -18.17 -25.56 -26.97
C PRO A 897 -19.31 -26.28 -26.24
N PRO A 898 -19.17 -27.59 -25.92
CA PRO A 898 -20.12 -28.30 -25.06
C PRO A 898 -20.35 -27.59 -23.71
N ARG A 899 -19.31 -26.92 -23.18
CA ARG A 899 -19.37 -26.06 -21.99
C ARG A 899 -20.39 -24.93 -22.13
N ARG A 900 -20.49 -24.27 -23.30
CA ARG A 900 -21.47 -23.20 -23.55
C ARG A 900 -22.89 -23.76 -23.69
N GLN A 901 -23.04 -24.94 -24.33
CA GLN A 901 -24.33 -25.63 -24.48
C GLN A 901 -24.92 -26.01 -23.12
N HIS A 902 -24.08 -26.41 -22.16
CA HIS A 902 -24.47 -26.85 -20.83
C HIS A 902 -24.14 -25.82 -19.74
N MET A 903 -24.01 -24.54 -20.10
CA MET A 903 -23.69 -23.48 -19.15
C MET A 903 -24.84 -23.26 -18.14
N CYS A 904 -24.50 -23.09 -16.87
CA CYS A 904 -25.45 -22.85 -15.79
C CYS A 904 -26.11 -21.46 -15.89
N THR A 905 -27.15 -21.36 -16.71
CA THR A 905 -27.90 -20.14 -17.02
C THR A 905 -29.41 -20.35 -16.92
N SER A 906 -29.88 -21.48 -16.37
CA SER A 906 -31.32 -21.81 -16.28
C SER A 906 -32.13 -20.72 -15.58
N ASN A 907 -31.56 -20.10 -14.54
CA ASN A 907 -32.19 -18.99 -13.82
C ASN A 907 -32.35 -17.73 -14.68
N LEU A 908 -31.41 -17.46 -15.59
CA LEU A 908 -31.46 -16.35 -16.55
C LEU A 908 -32.42 -16.65 -17.70
N GLU A 909 -32.41 -17.89 -18.22
CA GLU A 909 -33.31 -18.36 -19.29
C GLU A 909 -34.78 -18.30 -18.87
N LYS A 910 -35.06 -18.61 -17.59
CA LYS A 910 -36.41 -18.64 -17.01
C LYS A 910 -36.65 -17.51 -16.02
N LEU A 911 -35.93 -16.40 -16.19
CA LEU A 911 -36.04 -15.23 -15.32
C LEU A 911 -37.45 -14.63 -15.39
N ASN A 912 -38.08 -14.38 -14.24
CA ASN A 912 -39.33 -13.64 -14.21
C ASN A 912 -39.03 -12.14 -14.34
N TYR A 913 -38.95 -11.65 -15.59
CA TYR A 913 -38.60 -10.25 -15.86
C TYR A 913 -39.55 -9.27 -15.17
N ALA A 914 -40.85 -9.60 -15.04
CA ALA A 914 -41.86 -8.74 -14.41
C ALA A 914 -41.52 -8.46 -12.94
N SER A 915 -41.04 -9.46 -12.21
CA SER A 915 -40.57 -9.29 -10.83
C SER A 915 -39.33 -8.43 -10.74
N VAL A 916 -38.42 -8.54 -11.71
CA VAL A 916 -37.17 -7.76 -11.73
C VAL A 916 -37.46 -6.29 -12.03
N ILE A 917 -38.27 -5.99 -13.05
CA ILE A 917 -38.63 -4.60 -13.41
C ILE A 917 -39.61 -3.95 -12.43
N GLY A 918 -40.39 -4.75 -11.70
CA GLY A 918 -41.27 -4.30 -10.64
C GLY A 918 -40.52 -3.87 -9.37
N SER A 919 -39.23 -4.21 -9.28
CA SER A 919 -38.39 -3.78 -8.17
C SER A 919 -38.06 -2.29 -8.24
N ASN A 920 -37.99 -1.64 -7.07
CA ASN A 920 -37.45 -0.28 -6.96
C ASN A 920 -35.97 -0.22 -7.37
N ASN A 921 -35.23 -1.32 -7.17
CA ASN A 921 -33.81 -1.47 -7.45
C ASN A 921 -33.58 -2.54 -8.54
N VAL A 922 -34.06 -2.27 -9.75
CA VAL A 922 -33.99 -3.19 -10.90
C VAL A 922 -32.55 -3.65 -11.21
N ASN A 923 -31.59 -2.73 -11.11
CA ASN A 923 -30.17 -3.00 -11.37
C ASN A 923 -29.59 -4.04 -10.40
N ASP A 924 -29.79 -3.81 -9.12
CA ASP A 924 -29.32 -4.64 -8.00
C ASP A 924 -29.97 -6.02 -8.03
N THR A 925 -31.27 -6.03 -8.31
CA THR A 925 -32.07 -7.25 -8.42
C THR A 925 -31.61 -8.12 -9.58
N PHE A 926 -31.36 -7.53 -10.75
CA PHE A 926 -30.85 -8.26 -11.90
C PHE A 926 -29.43 -8.80 -11.68
N LEU A 927 -28.55 -8.01 -11.05
CA LEU A 927 -27.16 -8.40 -10.79
C LEU A 927 -27.08 -9.73 -10.03
N VAL A 928 -27.94 -9.97 -9.03
CA VAL A 928 -27.89 -11.19 -8.21
C VAL A 928 -28.06 -12.46 -9.04
N ASP A 929 -28.99 -12.49 -10.01
CA ASP A 929 -29.19 -13.66 -10.86
C ASP A 929 -27.96 -13.90 -11.77
N VAL A 930 -27.25 -12.85 -12.19
CA VAL A 930 -25.98 -12.96 -12.93
C VAL A 930 -24.88 -13.52 -12.03
N LEU A 931 -24.75 -13.02 -10.80
CA LEU A 931 -23.78 -13.52 -9.82
C LEU A 931 -24.02 -15.00 -9.48
N LEU A 932 -25.29 -15.37 -9.30
CA LEU A 932 -25.71 -16.74 -9.01
C LEU A 932 -25.34 -17.70 -10.15
N ALA A 933 -25.65 -17.33 -11.41
CA ALA A 933 -25.29 -18.10 -12.59
C ALA A 933 -23.76 -18.31 -12.69
N ALA A 934 -22.98 -17.24 -12.50
CA ALA A 934 -21.53 -17.30 -12.56
C ALA A 934 -20.93 -18.22 -11.47
N LYS A 935 -21.41 -18.10 -10.22
CA LYS A 935 -20.98 -18.96 -9.10
C LYS A 935 -21.24 -20.43 -9.39
N TYR A 936 -22.45 -20.78 -9.82
CA TYR A 936 -22.84 -22.16 -10.07
C TYR A 936 -22.13 -22.72 -11.31
N GLN A 937 -21.89 -21.91 -12.34
CA GLN A 937 -21.08 -22.29 -13.47
C GLN A 937 -19.67 -22.70 -13.03
N ALA A 938 -19.00 -21.91 -12.18
CA ALA A 938 -17.68 -22.26 -11.65
C ALA A 938 -17.70 -23.58 -10.84
N GLN A 939 -18.73 -23.79 -10.02
CA GLN A 939 -18.91 -25.04 -9.27
C GLN A 939 -19.07 -26.25 -10.20
N GLN A 940 -19.91 -26.12 -11.24
CA GLN A 940 -20.17 -27.20 -12.19
C GLN A 940 -18.91 -27.57 -12.97
N ILE A 941 -18.11 -26.59 -13.41
CA ILE A 941 -16.82 -26.82 -14.09
C ILE A 941 -15.92 -27.71 -13.22
N ILE A 942 -15.75 -27.35 -11.94
CA ILE A 942 -14.89 -28.09 -11.00
C ILE A 942 -15.42 -29.52 -10.80
N THR A 943 -16.72 -29.65 -10.55
CA THR A 943 -17.35 -30.94 -10.29
C THR A 943 -17.25 -31.87 -11.51
N LYS A 944 -17.66 -31.40 -12.69
CA LYS A 944 -17.68 -32.22 -13.91
C LYS A 944 -16.28 -32.60 -14.38
N TYR A 945 -15.31 -31.69 -14.26
CA TYR A 945 -13.93 -32.01 -14.57
C TYR A 945 -13.37 -33.12 -13.65
N LYS A 946 -13.69 -33.11 -12.35
CA LYS A 946 -13.30 -34.17 -11.42
C LYS A 946 -13.96 -35.51 -11.75
N GLU A 947 -15.26 -35.50 -11.99
CA GLU A 947 -16.04 -36.70 -12.35
C GLU A 947 -15.47 -37.37 -13.61
N ASN A 948 -15.23 -36.59 -14.66
CA ASN A 948 -14.77 -37.11 -15.96
C ASN A 948 -13.34 -37.63 -15.94
N GLU A 949 -12.49 -37.07 -15.09
CA GLU A 949 -11.10 -37.49 -14.92
C GLU A 949 -10.95 -38.58 -13.84
N GLY A 950 -12.03 -38.98 -13.17
CA GLY A 950 -11.99 -39.96 -12.07
C GLY A 950 -11.19 -39.47 -10.85
N LYS A 951 -11.17 -38.16 -10.60
CA LYS A 951 -10.34 -37.53 -9.55
C LYS A 951 -11.16 -37.20 -8.31
N GLN A 952 -10.68 -37.58 -7.13
CA GLN A 952 -11.29 -37.18 -5.86
C GLN A 952 -11.01 -35.70 -5.51
N GLY A 953 -9.88 -35.16 -5.97
CA GLY A 953 -9.48 -33.75 -5.81
C GLY A 953 -8.47 -33.32 -6.88
N LEU A 954 -8.26 -32.00 -7.01
CA LEU A 954 -7.39 -31.40 -8.03
C LEU A 954 -6.03 -31.06 -7.43
N THR A 955 -5.15 -32.05 -7.29
CA THR A 955 -3.79 -31.84 -6.75
C THR A 955 -2.76 -31.48 -7.82
N ASN A 956 -2.99 -31.88 -9.08
CA ASN A 956 -2.10 -31.61 -10.20
C ASN A 956 -2.19 -30.14 -10.67
N PRO A 957 -1.05 -29.41 -10.77
CA PRO A 957 -1.03 -28.04 -11.27
C PRO A 957 -1.64 -27.84 -12.67
N GLU A 958 -1.52 -28.81 -13.58
CA GLU A 958 -2.07 -28.69 -14.94
C GLU A 958 -3.60 -28.82 -14.97
N ASP A 959 -4.17 -29.63 -14.09
CA ASP A 959 -5.61 -29.75 -13.89
C ASP A 959 -6.17 -28.44 -13.37
N LYS A 960 -5.49 -27.84 -12.38
CA LYS A 960 -5.87 -26.53 -11.83
C LYS A 960 -5.84 -25.42 -12.90
N LYS A 961 -4.79 -25.40 -13.75
CA LYS A 961 -4.71 -24.46 -14.88
C LYS A 961 -5.84 -24.67 -15.90
N THR A 962 -6.17 -25.93 -16.19
CA THR A 962 -7.26 -26.30 -17.10
C THR A 962 -8.60 -25.79 -16.60
N VAL A 963 -8.93 -26.07 -15.33
CA VAL A 963 -10.15 -25.57 -14.69
C VAL A 963 -10.18 -24.05 -14.69
N CYS A 964 -9.04 -23.41 -14.41
CA CYS A 964 -8.96 -21.96 -14.42
C CYS A 964 -9.24 -21.36 -15.81
N ARG A 965 -8.67 -21.90 -16.89
CA ARG A 965 -8.97 -21.47 -18.26
C ARG A 965 -10.47 -21.63 -18.58
N ALA A 966 -11.05 -22.77 -18.21
CA ALA A 966 -12.48 -23.00 -18.41
C ALA A 966 -13.39 -22.02 -17.65
N MET A 967 -12.98 -21.61 -16.43
CA MET A 967 -13.64 -20.54 -15.70
C MET A 967 -13.52 -19.19 -16.41
N LYS A 968 -12.34 -18.83 -16.94
CA LYS A 968 -12.13 -17.61 -17.72
C LYS A 968 -12.98 -17.58 -18.99
N TYR A 969 -13.04 -18.69 -19.75
CA TYR A 969 -13.91 -18.79 -20.92
C TYR A 969 -15.39 -18.65 -20.55
N SER A 970 -15.82 -19.25 -19.43
CA SER A 970 -17.21 -19.15 -18.97
C SER A 970 -17.57 -17.75 -18.48
N PHE A 971 -16.67 -17.09 -17.77
CA PHE A 971 -16.81 -15.68 -17.39
C PHE A 971 -17.03 -14.80 -18.63
N ALA A 972 -16.22 -15.04 -19.66
CA ALA A 972 -16.25 -14.28 -20.90
C ALA A 972 -17.54 -14.52 -21.71
N ASP A 973 -18.03 -15.76 -21.76
CA ASP A 973 -19.31 -16.10 -22.39
C ASP A 973 -20.51 -15.55 -21.64
N ILE A 974 -20.52 -15.59 -20.30
CA ILE A 974 -21.53 -14.89 -19.49
C ILE A 974 -21.52 -13.40 -19.85
N GLY A 975 -20.33 -12.79 -19.98
CA GLY A 975 -20.21 -11.41 -20.43
C GLY A 975 -20.80 -11.17 -21.82
N ASP A 976 -20.65 -12.10 -22.76
CA ASP A 976 -21.21 -11.95 -24.11
C ASP A 976 -22.72 -12.11 -24.16
N ILE A 977 -23.28 -13.03 -23.35
CA ILE A 977 -24.72 -13.17 -23.12
C ILE A 977 -25.29 -11.86 -22.56
N ILE A 978 -24.69 -11.34 -21.48
CA ILE A 978 -25.16 -10.12 -20.84
C ILE A 978 -25.02 -8.90 -21.76
N ARG A 979 -23.98 -8.84 -22.60
CA ARG A 979 -23.78 -7.72 -23.56
C ARG A 979 -24.63 -7.82 -24.82
N GLY A 980 -25.32 -8.93 -25.04
CA GLY A 980 -26.17 -9.14 -26.22
C GLY A 980 -25.39 -9.41 -27.50
N ARG A 981 -24.20 -10.02 -27.36
CA ARG A 981 -23.28 -10.34 -28.47
C ARG A 981 -22.87 -11.81 -28.52
N ASP A 982 -23.57 -12.67 -27.77
CA ASP A 982 -23.41 -14.13 -27.84
C ASP A 982 -23.87 -14.64 -29.21
N LEU A 983 -23.11 -15.58 -29.77
CA LEU A 983 -23.36 -16.13 -31.11
C LEU A 983 -24.61 -17.04 -31.15
N TRP A 984 -25.12 -17.52 -30.01
CA TRP A 984 -26.25 -18.46 -29.94
C TRP A 984 -27.63 -17.79 -29.99
N GLU A 985 -27.90 -16.98 -31.01
CA GLU A 985 -29.06 -16.07 -30.98
C GLU A 985 -30.36 -16.58 -31.61
N LYS A 986 -30.35 -17.70 -32.36
CA LYS A 986 -31.58 -18.25 -33.00
C LYS A 986 -32.23 -19.38 -32.19
N ASP A 987 -31.63 -19.80 -31.08
CA ASP A 987 -32.27 -20.71 -30.14
C ASP A 987 -33.45 -20.05 -29.43
N SER A 988 -34.56 -20.76 -29.25
CA SER A 988 -35.78 -20.19 -28.66
C SER A 988 -35.57 -19.75 -27.22
N GLY A 989 -34.81 -20.50 -26.42
CA GLY A 989 -34.46 -20.12 -25.05
C GLY A 989 -33.56 -18.89 -25.01
N ALA A 990 -32.60 -18.79 -25.93
CA ALA A 990 -31.76 -17.60 -26.07
C ALA A 990 -32.56 -16.36 -26.50
N GLN A 991 -33.52 -16.51 -27.41
CA GLN A 991 -34.42 -15.44 -27.84
C GLN A 991 -35.31 -14.95 -26.68
N ASP A 992 -35.87 -15.86 -25.90
CA ASP A 992 -36.67 -15.53 -24.71
C ASP A 992 -35.84 -14.76 -23.68
N MET A 993 -34.62 -15.23 -23.39
CA MET A 993 -33.68 -14.56 -22.50
C MET A 993 -33.35 -13.15 -23.00
N GLU A 994 -33.04 -13.01 -24.29
CA GLU A 994 -32.71 -11.73 -24.91
C GLU A 994 -33.90 -10.75 -24.85
N ASN A 995 -35.13 -11.23 -25.08
CA ASN A 995 -36.33 -10.42 -24.95
C ASN A 995 -36.58 -9.94 -23.51
N ASN A 996 -36.29 -10.78 -22.52
CA ASN A 996 -36.34 -10.39 -21.12
C ASN A 996 -35.28 -9.34 -20.78
N PHE A 997 -34.05 -9.54 -21.24
CA PHE A 997 -32.96 -8.59 -21.02
C PHE A 997 -33.23 -7.23 -21.64
N LYS A 998 -33.79 -7.16 -22.86
CA LYS A 998 -34.24 -5.88 -23.45
C LYS A 998 -35.16 -5.09 -22.52
N LYS A 999 -36.16 -5.75 -21.94
CA LYS A 999 -37.12 -5.12 -21.02
C LYS A 999 -36.45 -4.68 -19.70
N ILE A 1000 -35.54 -5.50 -19.17
CA ILE A 1000 -34.81 -5.17 -17.94
C ILE A 1000 -33.87 -3.98 -18.17
N PHE A 1001 -33.11 -3.97 -19.27
CA PHE A 1001 -32.18 -2.89 -19.57
C PHE A 1001 -32.86 -1.59 -19.98
N ASP A 1002 -34.01 -1.66 -20.66
CA ASP A 1002 -34.89 -0.50 -20.85
C ASP A 1002 -35.31 0.08 -19.49
N LYS A 1003 -35.71 -0.77 -18.53
CA LYS A 1003 -36.06 -0.31 -17.19
C LYS A 1003 -34.87 0.27 -16.42
N ILE A 1004 -33.68 -0.34 -16.54
CA ILE A 1004 -32.44 0.20 -15.96
C ILE A 1004 -32.16 1.59 -16.54
N LYS A 1005 -32.25 1.76 -17.87
CA LYS A 1005 -32.08 3.06 -18.54
C LYS A 1005 -33.04 4.11 -17.98
N GLN A 1006 -34.33 3.79 -17.88
CA GLN A 1006 -35.36 4.70 -17.35
C GLN A 1006 -35.11 5.14 -15.89
N LYS A 1007 -34.37 4.34 -15.12
CA LYS A 1007 -34.01 4.66 -13.72
C LYS A 1007 -32.75 5.52 -13.59
N LEU A 1008 -32.00 5.74 -14.67
CA LEU A 1008 -30.84 6.64 -14.67
C LEU A 1008 -31.29 8.11 -14.70
N PRO A 1009 -30.44 9.06 -14.26
CA PRO A 1009 -30.69 10.49 -14.44
C PRO A 1009 -30.90 10.87 -15.92
N PRO A 1010 -31.77 11.84 -16.25
CA PRO A 1010 -32.09 12.21 -17.64
C PRO A 1010 -30.85 12.53 -18.50
N GLU A 1011 -29.88 13.23 -17.92
CA GLU A 1011 -28.60 13.57 -18.55
C GLU A 1011 -27.75 12.36 -18.95
N ILE A 1012 -27.86 11.24 -18.22
CA ILE A 1012 -27.19 9.99 -18.56
C ILE A 1012 -28.03 9.20 -19.56
N GLN A 1013 -29.36 9.21 -19.43
CA GLN A 1013 -30.24 8.59 -20.42
C GLN A 1013 -29.96 9.11 -21.82
N GLU A 1014 -29.71 10.42 -21.94
CA GLU A 1014 -29.36 11.11 -23.17
C GLU A 1014 -28.06 10.57 -23.79
N LYS A 1015 -27.06 10.18 -22.98
CA LYS A 1015 -25.82 9.55 -23.47
C LYS A 1015 -26.05 8.15 -24.07
N TYR A 1016 -27.22 7.56 -23.84
CA TYR A 1016 -27.67 6.30 -24.43
C TYR A 1016 -28.85 6.49 -25.41
N LYS A 1017 -29.17 7.72 -25.83
CA LYS A 1017 -30.28 7.98 -26.76
C LYS A 1017 -30.03 7.38 -28.15
N ASP A 1018 -28.78 7.46 -28.60
CA ASP A 1018 -28.32 7.01 -29.91
C ASP A 1018 -27.83 5.55 -29.86
N ASP A 1019 -28.15 4.80 -28.80
CA ASP A 1019 -28.00 3.35 -28.80
C ASP A 1019 -29.03 2.77 -29.77
N ASN A 1020 -28.67 2.83 -31.06
CA ASN A 1020 -29.49 2.42 -32.19
C ASN A 1020 -29.77 0.90 -32.20
N SER A 1021 -29.26 0.16 -31.22
CA SER A 1021 -29.51 -1.26 -31.08
C SER A 1021 -30.82 -1.50 -30.34
N VAL A 1022 -31.71 -2.29 -30.96
CA VAL A 1022 -32.92 -2.84 -30.31
C VAL A 1022 -32.58 -3.68 -29.06
N LYS A 1023 -31.29 -4.02 -28.86
CA LYS A 1023 -30.75 -4.85 -27.78
C LYS A 1023 -30.10 -4.05 -26.64
N PHE A 1024 -29.96 -2.73 -26.73
CA PHE A 1024 -29.22 -1.87 -25.76
C PHE A 1024 -27.75 -2.29 -25.55
N THR A 1025 -27.04 -2.66 -26.61
CA THR A 1025 -25.70 -3.26 -26.54
C THR A 1025 -24.66 -2.33 -25.93
N GLN A 1026 -24.78 -1.00 -26.09
CA GLN A 1026 -23.85 -0.04 -25.50
C GLN A 1026 -24.07 0.06 -23.99
N LEU A 1027 -25.33 0.23 -23.57
CA LEU A 1027 -25.70 0.25 -22.15
C LEU A 1027 -25.33 -1.06 -21.44
N ARG A 1028 -25.57 -2.20 -22.08
CA ARG A 1028 -25.23 -3.53 -21.55
C ARG A 1028 -23.72 -3.75 -21.44
N SER A 1029 -22.94 -3.22 -22.39
CA SER A 1029 -21.48 -3.26 -22.33
C SER A 1029 -20.91 -2.42 -21.20
N ASP A 1030 -21.48 -1.24 -20.98
CA ASP A 1030 -21.12 -0.38 -19.85
C ASP A 1030 -21.53 -1.03 -18.52
N TRP A 1031 -22.74 -1.60 -18.45
CA TRP A 1031 -23.21 -2.33 -17.29
C TRP A 1031 -22.31 -3.52 -16.93
N TRP A 1032 -21.91 -4.32 -17.93
CA TRP A 1032 -20.98 -5.42 -17.72
C TRP A 1032 -19.65 -4.89 -17.19
N THR A 1033 -19.10 -3.84 -17.82
CA THR A 1033 -17.84 -3.23 -17.40
C THR A 1033 -17.90 -2.73 -15.95
N ALA A 1034 -19.03 -2.17 -15.50
CA ALA A 1034 -19.22 -1.71 -14.13
C ALA A 1034 -19.36 -2.85 -13.09
N ASN A 1035 -19.79 -4.04 -13.49
CA ASN A 1035 -20.16 -5.13 -12.57
C ASN A 1035 -19.28 -6.39 -12.69
N ARG A 1036 -18.44 -6.49 -13.72
CA ARG A 1036 -17.65 -7.69 -14.06
C ARG A 1036 -16.75 -8.20 -12.93
N ILE A 1037 -16.20 -7.32 -12.08
CA ILE A 1037 -15.42 -7.73 -10.90
C ILE A 1037 -16.26 -8.54 -9.93
N LYS A 1038 -17.50 -8.11 -9.65
CA LYS A 1038 -18.42 -8.83 -8.76
C LYS A 1038 -18.76 -10.21 -9.34
N VAL A 1039 -18.96 -10.29 -10.66
CA VAL A 1039 -19.21 -11.56 -11.36
C VAL A 1039 -18.02 -12.51 -11.21
N TRP A 1040 -16.78 -12.04 -11.42
CA TRP A 1040 -15.59 -12.86 -11.23
C TRP A 1040 -15.39 -13.28 -9.77
N ASN A 1041 -15.65 -12.38 -8.82
CA ASN A 1041 -15.62 -12.68 -7.39
C ASN A 1041 -16.63 -13.79 -7.03
N ALA A 1042 -17.84 -13.76 -7.60
CA ALA A 1042 -18.83 -14.83 -7.43
C ALA A 1042 -18.32 -16.18 -7.97
N MET A 1043 -17.63 -16.20 -9.11
CA MET A 1043 -17.00 -17.42 -9.64
C MET A 1043 -15.91 -17.95 -8.70
N LYS A 1044 -15.07 -17.08 -8.13
CA LYS A 1044 -14.01 -17.46 -7.18
C LYS A 1044 -14.57 -18.05 -5.89
N CYS A 1045 -15.81 -17.74 -5.48
CA CYS A 1045 -16.43 -18.38 -4.32
C CYS A 1045 -16.46 -19.92 -4.42
N ALA A 1046 -16.47 -20.48 -5.63
CA ALA A 1046 -16.42 -21.91 -5.87
C ALA A 1046 -15.03 -22.53 -5.60
N THR A 1047 -13.94 -21.76 -5.76
CA THR A 1047 -12.56 -22.24 -5.62
C THR A 1047 -12.05 -22.21 -4.18
N LEU A 1048 -12.73 -21.45 -3.31
CA LEU A 1048 -12.40 -21.27 -1.89
C LEU A 1048 -12.73 -22.49 -1.02
N ARG A 1049 -13.55 -23.42 -1.51
CA ARG A 1049 -14.15 -24.45 -0.66
C ARG A 1049 -13.28 -25.66 -0.36
N ASP A 1050 -12.19 -25.97 -1.09
CA ASP A 1050 -11.19 -27.00 -0.71
C ASP A 1050 -9.97 -27.10 -1.67
N GLU A 1051 -10.13 -26.76 -2.96
CA GLU A 1051 -9.18 -27.18 -4.01
C GLU A 1051 -7.98 -26.23 -4.23
N LYS A 1052 -8.03 -25.00 -3.69
CA LYS A 1052 -7.03 -23.94 -3.89
C LYS A 1052 -6.62 -23.84 -5.36
N ILE A 1053 -7.58 -23.52 -6.24
CA ILE A 1053 -7.34 -23.36 -7.68
C ILE A 1053 -6.78 -21.94 -7.91
N PRO A 1054 -5.49 -21.79 -8.27
CA PRO A 1054 -4.89 -20.49 -8.50
C PRO A 1054 -5.39 -19.91 -9.82
N CYS A 1055 -6.40 -19.05 -9.74
CA CYS A 1055 -6.80 -18.17 -10.83
C CYS A 1055 -6.34 -16.74 -10.52
N PRO A 1056 -5.10 -16.38 -10.89
CA PRO A 1056 -4.55 -15.09 -10.53
C PRO A 1056 -5.23 -13.96 -11.31
N GLY A 1057 -5.56 -12.89 -10.59
CA GLY A 1057 -6.01 -11.62 -11.15
C GLY A 1057 -7.42 -11.63 -11.77
N MET A 1058 -7.73 -10.51 -12.40
CA MET A 1058 -8.96 -10.31 -13.17
C MET A 1058 -8.75 -10.79 -14.61
N PRO A 1059 -9.56 -11.70 -15.16
CA PRO A 1059 -9.48 -12.09 -16.57
C PRO A 1059 -9.72 -10.88 -17.48
N VAL A 1060 -9.16 -10.91 -18.68
CA VAL A 1060 -9.49 -9.97 -19.77
C VAL A 1060 -10.08 -10.68 -20.99
N ASP A 1061 -10.28 -11.99 -20.86
CA ASP A 1061 -10.82 -12.88 -21.88
C ASP A 1061 -12.18 -12.39 -22.41
N ASP A 1062 -12.99 -11.74 -21.59
CA ASP A 1062 -14.26 -11.12 -21.98
C ASP A 1062 -14.11 -9.95 -22.98
N TYR A 1063 -12.90 -9.55 -23.34
CA TYR A 1063 -12.61 -8.61 -24.44
C TYR A 1063 -11.91 -9.26 -25.64
N ILE A 1064 -11.65 -10.57 -25.60
CA ILE A 1064 -11.29 -11.37 -26.77
C ILE A 1064 -12.59 -11.81 -27.47
N PRO A 1065 -12.73 -11.69 -28.79
CA PRO A 1065 -13.93 -12.11 -29.51
C PRO A 1065 -14.32 -13.56 -29.24
N GLN A 1066 -15.62 -13.83 -29.09
CA GLN A 1066 -16.15 -15.12 -28.66
C GLN A 1066 -15.64 -16.29 -29.53
N ARG A 1067 -15.69 -16.12 -30.85
CA ARG A 1067 -15.18 -17.10 -31.82
C ARG A 1067 -13.73 -17.48 -31.59
N LEU A 1068 -12.85 -16.50 -31.33
CA LEU A 1068 -11.43 -16.76 -31.11
C LEU A 1068 -11.21 -17.55 -29.82
N ARG A 1069 -11.99 -17.26 -28.77
CA ARG A 1069 -11.95 -18.04 -27.51
C ARG A 1069 -12.44 -19.47 -27.72
N TRP A 1070 -13.54 -19.66 -28.46
CA TRP A 1070 -14.04 -20.98 -28.78
C TRP A 1070 -13.06 -21.78 -29.63
N MET A 1071 -12.36 -21.15 -30.59
CA MET A 1071 -11.30 -21.79 -31.36
C MET A 1071 -10.11 -22.20 -30.47
N THR A 1072 -9.70 -21.37 -29.51
CA THR A 1072 -8.66 -21.71 -28.53
C THR A 1072 -9.07 -22.85 -27.62
N GLU A 1073 -10.29 -22.80 -27.10
CA GLU A 1073 -10.85 -23.88 -26.30
C GLU A 1073 -10.92 -25.17 -27.13
N TRP A 1074 -11.41 -25.11 -28.37
CA TRP A 1074 -11.49 -26.25 -29.28
C TRP A 1074 -10.14 -26.93 -29.47
N ALA A 1075 -9.06 -26.17 -29.68
CA ALA A 1075 -7.72 -26.72 -29.85
C ALA A 1075 -7.24 -27.45 -28.58
N GLU A 1076 -7.53 -26.91 -27.39
CA GLU A 1076 -7.23 -27.57 -26.11
C GLU A 1076 -8.01 -28.88 -25.94
N TRP A 1077 -9.32 -28.86 -26.24
CA TRP A 1077 -10.18 -30.04 -26.14
C TRP A 1077 -9.82 -31.12 -27.15
N TYR A 1078 -9.48 -30.71 -28.38
CA TYR A 1078 -8.99 -31.61 -29.42
C TYR A 1078 -7.74 -32.36 -28.94
N CYS A 1079 -6.75 -31.66 -28.40
CA CYS A 1079 -5.52 -32.30 -27.95
C CYS A 1079 -5.76 -33.29 -26.81
N LYS A 1080 -6.68 -32.98 -25.88
CA LYS A 1080 -7.08 -33.93 -24.83
C LYS A 1080 -7.78 -35.15 -25.40
N ALA A 1081 -8.67 -34.96 -26.37
CA ALA A 1081 -9.35 -36.05 -27.06
C ALA A 1081 -8.35 -36.91 -27.84
N GLN A 1082 -7.48 -36.29 -28.65
CA GLN A 1082 -6.42 -36.97 -29.38
C GLN A 1082 -5.54 -37.79 -28.45
N LYS A 1083 -5.07 -37.21 -27.33
CA LYS A 1083 -4.27 -37.92 -26.34
C LYS A 1083 -4.99 -39.18 -25.84
N LYS A 1084 -6.24 -39.05 -25.39
CA LYS A 1084 -7.02 -40.18 -24.89
C LYS A 1084 -7.20 -41.28 -25.94
N GLU A 1085 -7.49 -40.89 -27.18
CA GLU A 1085 -7.67 -41.82 -28.29
C GLU A 1085 -6.34 -42.48 -28.71
N TYR A 1086 -5.23 -41.74 -28.62
CA TYR A 1086 -3.88 -42.25 -28.89
C TYR A 1086 -3.42 -43.23 -27.81
N ASP A 1087 -3.68 -42.95 -26.53
CA ASP A 1087 -3.35 -43.84 -25.41
C ASP A 1087 -4.13 -45.17 -25.54
N GLU A 1088 -5.41 -45.12 -25.93
CA GLU A 1088 -6.20 -46.32 -26.19
C GLU A 1088 -5.66 -47.09 -27.41
N LEU A 1089 -5.31 -46.38 -28.50
CA LEU A 1089 -4.66 -46.99 -29.65
C LEU A 1089 -3.35 -47.70 -29.26
N GLU A 1090 -2.48 -47.02 -28.51
CA GLU A 1090 -1.19 -47.58 -28.06
C GLU A 1090 -1.40 -48.80 -27.17
N LYS A 1091 -2.38 -48.76 -26.25
CA LYS A 1091 -2.72 -49.89 -25.40
C LYS A 1091 -3.15 -51.11 -26.20
N GLN A 1092 -4.02 -50.95 -27.20
CA GLN A 1092 -4.47 -52.06 -28.05
C GLN A 1092 -3.33 -52.58 -28.95
N CYS A 1093 -2.49 -51.67 -29.45
CA CYS A 1093 -1.38 -51.99 -30.35
C CYS A 1093 -0.10 -52.48 -29.66
N SER A 1094 0.06 -52.26 -28.35
CA SER A 1094 1.26 -52.67 -27.58
C SER A 1094 1.48 -54.19 -27.63
N SER A 1095 0.40 -54.95 -27.68
CA SER A 1095 0.42 -56.41 -27.79
C SER A 1095 0.87 -56.95 -29.17
N CYS A 1096 0.90 -56.10 -30.19
CA CYS A 1096 1.37 -56.41 -31.55
C CYS A 1096 2.87 -56.08 -31.75
N LYS A 1097 3.52 -55.45 -30.76
CA LYS A 1097 4.94 -55.06 -30.80
C LYS A 1097 5.76 -55.90 -29.81
N ILE A 1098 6.69 -56.74 -30.29
CA ILE A 1098 7.72 -57.36 -29.44
C ILE A 1098 9.06 -56.66 -29.75
N LYS A 1099 9.72 -56.11 -28.71
CA LYS A 1099 10.97 -55.33 -28.87
C LYS A 1099 10.91 -54.19 -29.91
N GLY A 1100 9.74 -53.56 -30.05
CA GLY A 1100 9.54 -52.44 -30.98
C GLY A 1100 9.36 -52.81 -32.46
N GLN A 1101 9.26 -54.11 -32.78
CA GLN A 1101 9.01 -54.59 -34.14
C GLN A 1101 7.68 -55.36 -34.22
N CYS A 1102 6.95 -55.18 -35.33
CA CYS A 1102 5.71 -55.91 -35.60
C CYS A 1102 6.03 -57.38 -35.89
N THR A 1103 5.54 -58.30 -35.06
CA THR A 1103 5.79 -59.74 -35.22
C THR A 1103 4.62 -60.41 -35.93
N GLY A 1104 4.68 -60.52 -37.26
CA GLY A 1104 3.78 -61.42 -38.00
C GLY A 1104 4.37 -62.82 -38.03
N GLY A 1105 3.87 -63.76 -37.22
CA GLY A 1105 4.42 -65.13 -37.26
C GLY A 1105 3.66 -66.25 -36.55
N ASN A 1106 2.78 -65.97 -35.58
CA ASN A 1106 1.97 -67.01 -34.90
C ASN A 1106 0.47 -66.65 -34.84
N ARG A 1107 -0.44 -67.64 -34.77
CA ARG A 1107 -1.91 -67.41 -34.73
C ARG A 1107 -2.35 -66.43 -33.62
N ASP A 1108 -1.72 -66.49 -32.45
CA ASP A 1108 -2.00 -65.54 -31.34
C ASP A 1108 -1.48 -64.12 -31.59
N SER A 1109 -0.51 -63.93 -32.50
CA SER A 1109 -0.01 -62.61 -32.92
C SER A 1109 -0.85 -61.99 -34.04
N VAL A 1110 -1.49 -62.79 -34.90
CA VAL A 1110 -2.40 -62.31 -35.95
C VAL A 1110 -3.64 -61.66 -35.34
N ASN A 1111 -4.32 -62.35 -34.43
CA ASN A 1111 -5.52 -61.83 -33.75
C ASN A 1111 -5.25 -60.54 -32.93
N LYS A 1112 -4.03 -60.35 -32.40
CA LYS A 1112 -3.63 -59.15 -31.65
C LYS A 1112 -3.32 -57.97 -32.58
N CYS A 1113 -2.72 -58.23 -33.73
CA CYS A 1113 -2.45 -57.19 -34.74
C CYS A 1113 -3.72 -56.78 -35.51
N ASP A 1114 -4.73 -57.65 -35.65
CA ASP A 1114 -6.04 -57.28 -36.19
C ASP A 1114 -6.77 -56.27 -35.29
N LYS A 1115 -6.75 -56.48 -33.97
CA LYS A 1115 -7.26 -55.48 -33.00
C LYS A 1115 -6.54 -54.14 -33.09
N CYS A 1116 -5.23 -54.15 -33.32
CA CYS A 1116 -4.48 -52.92 -33.55
C CYS A 1116 -4.92 -52.22 -34.85
N LYS A 1117 -5.17 -52.96 -35.93
CA LYS A 1117 -5.69 -52.41 -37.19
C LYS A 1117 -7.08 -51.78 -37.01
N GLU A 1118 -7.98 -52.44 -36.28
CA GLU A 1118 -9.29 -51.90 -35.92
C GLU A 1118 -9.16 -50.60 -35.09
N ALA A 1119 -8.27 -50.60 -34.10
CA ALA A 1119 -7.99 -49.42 -33.29
C ALA A 1119 -7.41 -48.26 -34.13
N CYS A 1120 -6.53 -48.53 -35.10
CA CYS A 1120 -6.00 -47.53 -36.02
C CYS A 1120 -7.10 -46.87 -36.86
N GLU A 1121 -8.02 -47.65 -37.43
CA GLU A 1121 -9.14 -47.09 -38.22
C GLU A 1121 -10.13 -46.31 -37.35
N ALA A 1122 -10.36 -46.75 -36.10
CA ALA A 1122 -11.16 -46.02 -35.13
C ALA A 1122 -10.53 -44.67 -34.77
N TYR A 1123 -9.22 -44.64 -34.48
CA TYR A 1123 -8.47 -43.41 -34.24
C TYR A 1123 -8.57 -42.45 -35.42
N LYS A 1124 -8.27 -42.94 -36.63
CA LYS A 1124 -8.32 -42.17 -37.88
C LYS A 1124 -9.71 -41.55 -38.13
N THR A 1125 -10.78 -42.30 -37.88
CA THR A 1125 -12.16 -41.80 -38.03
C THR A 1125 -12.48 -40.67 -37.05
N LYS A 1126 -12.01 -40.79 -35.80
CA LYS A 1126 -12.19 -39.75 -34.78
C LYS A 1126 -11.41 -38.49 -35.15
N ILE A 1127 -10.11 -38.62 -35.47
CA ILE A 1127 -9.27 -37.48 -35.87
C ILE A 1127 -9.82 -36.77 -37.11
N GLU A 1128 -10.36 -37.50 -38.08
CA GLU A 1128 -10.95 -36.94 -39.29
C GLU A 1128 -12.15 -36.03 -38.99
N THR A 1129 -12.95 -36.38 -37.99
CA THR A 1129 -14.11 -35.60 -37.57
C THR A 1129 -13.67 -34.23 -37.03
N TRP A 1130 -12.65 -34.20 -36.18
CA TRP A 1130 -12.06 -32.96 -35.67
C TRP A 1130 -11.37 -32.15 -36.77
N ARG A 1131 -10.67 -32.81 -37.70
CA ARG A 1131 -10.00 -32.12 -38.82
C ARG A 1131 -10.97 -31.29 -39.66
N LYS A 1132 -12.15 -31.82 -39.96
CA LYS A 1132 -13.19 -31.09 -40.71
C LYS A 1132 -13.66 -29.82 -40.00
N GLN A 1133 -13.78 -29.85 -38.67
CA GLN A 1133 -14.14 -28.65 -37.89
C GLN A 1133 -13.02 -27.62 -37.90
N TRP A 1134 -11.76 -28.06 -37.78
CA TRP A 1134 -10.60 -27.18 -37.84
C TRP A 1134 -10.49 -26.46 -39.18
N GLU A 1135 -10.62 -27.18 -40.31
CA GLU A 1135 -10.53 -26.60 -41.66
C GLU A 1135 -11.52 -25.44 -41.87
N GLN A 1136 -12.72 -25.54 -41.29
CA GLN A 1136 -13.73 -24.47 -41.33
C GLN A 1136 -13.33 -23.25 -40.48
N MET A 1137 -12.86 -23.48 -39.24
CA MET A 1137 -12.42 -22.41 -38.35
C MET A 1137 -11.18 -21.69 -38.90
N GLU A 1138 -10.23 -22.45 -39.45
CA GLU A 1138 -9.00 -21.96 -40.05
C GLU A 1138 -9.29 -21.04 -41.25
N MET A 1139 -10.16 -21.47 -42.16
CA MET A 1139 -10.59 -20.68 -43.30
C MET A 1139 -11.22 -19.35 -42.86
N LYS A 1140 -12.15 -19.38 -41.89
CA LYS A 1140 -12.83 -18.16 -41.42
C LYS A 1140 -11.87 -17.20 -40.72
N TYR A 1141 -10.95 -17.73 -39.92
CA TYR A 1141 -9.90 -16.94 -39.28
C TYR A 1141 -9.04 -16.23 -40.33
N ALA A 1142 -8.55 -16.96 -41.34
CA ALA A 1142 -7.71 -16.41 -42.39
C ALA A 1142 -8.40 -15.27 -43.15
N LEU A 1143 -9.67 -15.44 -43.51
CA LEU A 1143 -10.48 -14.38 -44.13
C LEU A 1143 -10.60 -13.15 -43.23
N SER A 1144 -10.95 -13.34 -41.95
CA SER A 1144 -11.14 -12.25 -40.99
C SER A 1144 -9.83 -11.49 -40.74
N TYR A 1145 -8.69 -12.18 -40.70
CA TYR A 1145 -7.38 -11.57 -40.49
C TYR A 1145 -6.93 -10.78 -41.73
N LEU A 1146 -7.11 -11.31 -42.94
CA LEU A 1146 -6.81 -10.60 -44.19
C LEU A 1146 -7.61 -9.30 -44.32
N GLU A 1147 -8.88 -9.33 -43.91
CA GLU A 1147 -9.74 -8.14 -43.89
C GLU A 1147 -9.20 -7.09 -42.90
N ALA A 1148 -8.83 -7.50 -41.69
CA ALA A 1148 -8.20 -6.64 -40.69
C ALA A 1148 -6.86 -6.04 -41.16
N GLN A 1149 -6.04 -6.80 -41.89
CA GLN A 1149 -4.75 -6.35 -42.42
C GLN A 1149 -4.91 -5.27 -43.49
N ARG A 1150 -5.88 -5.42 -44.41
CA ARG A 1150 -6.05 -4.51 -45.55
C ARG A 1150 -6.86 -3.25 -45.22
N ASN A 1151 -7.40 -3.14 -44.00
CA ASN A 1151 -8.27 -2.05 -43.55
C ASN A 1151 -9.42 -1.76 -44.53
N TYR A 1152 -9.91 -2.81 -45.20
CA TYR A 1152 -10.85 -2.71 -46.32
C TYR A 1152 -12.29 -2.58 -45.81
N ALA A 1153 -12.65 -1.39 -45.31
CA ALA A 1153 -14.00 -1.10 -44.80
C ALA A 1153 -15.12 -1.28 -45.85
N GLY A 1154 -14.77 -1.27 -47.15
CA GLY A 1154 -15.72 -1.33 -48.27
C GLY A 1154 -16.39 -2.69 -48.54
N MET A 1155 -16.01 -3.77 -47.84
CA MET A 1155 -16.68 -5.08 -47.98
C MET A 1155 -17.75 -5.37 -46.91
N ALA A 1156 -17.94 -4.46 -45.94
CA ALA A 1156 -18.95 -4.61 -44.87
C ALA A 1156 -20.39 -4.76 -45.41
N ILE A 1157 -20.65 -4.31 -46.64
CA ILE A 1157 -21.97 -4.34 -47.30
C ILE A 1157 -22.42 -5.77 -47.66
N PHE A 1158 -21.50 -6.73 -47.79
CA PHE A 1158 -21.81 -8.12 -48.21
C PHE A 1158 -21.67 -9.15 -47.08
N ARG A 1159 -21.59 -8.74 -45.81
CA ARG A 1159 -21.32 -9.63 -44.67
C ARG A 1159 -22.49 -9.68 -43.70
N THR A 1160 -22.90 -10.90 -43.35
CA THR A 1160 -24.04 -11.20 -42.47
C THR A 1160 -23.63 -11.80 -41.12
N ASP A 1161 -22.33 -11.90 -40.83
CA ASP A 1161 -21.85 -12.53 -39.59
C ASP A 1161 -22.11 -11.61 -38.38
N PRO A 1162 -22.67 -12.12 -37.27
CA PRO A 1162 -23.09 -11.32 -36.12
C PRO A 1162 -21.93 -10.72 -35.30
N ASP A 1163 -20.71 -11.27 -35.37
CA ASP A 1163 -19.54 -10.83 -34.62
C ASP A 1163 -18.50 -10.06 -35.45
N TYR A 1164 -18.77 -9.84 -36.74
CA TYR A 1164 -17.81 -9.28 -37.71
C TYR A 1164 -17.04 -8.08 -37.16
N GLN A 1165 -17.77 -7.07 -36.66
CA GLN A 1165 -17.15 -5.82 -36.21
C GLN A 1165 -16.28 -6.00 -34.97
N GLN A 1166 -16.63 -6.93 -34.08
CA GLN A 1166 -15.82 -7.24 -32.90
C GLN A 1166 -14.52 -7.94 -33.31
N VAL A 1167 -14.62 -8.96 -34.16
CA VAL A 1167 -13.46 -9.71 -34.67
C VAL A 1167 -12.53 -8.80 -35.46
N PHE A 1168 -13.08 -7.99 -36.36
CA PHE A 1168 -12.32 -7.01 -37.16
C PHE A 1168 -11.58 -6.02 -36.25
N ASN A 1169 -12.25 -5.40 -35.28
CA ASN A 1169 -11.63 -4.43 -34.38
C ASN A 1169 -10.50 -5.05 -33.55
N PHE A 1170 -10.69 -6.27 -33.07
CA PHE A 1170 -9.70 -6.99 -32.29
C PHE A 1170 -8.49 -7.40 -33.15
N LEU A 1171 -8.74 -8.05 -34.29
CA LEU A 1171 -7.68 -8.50 -35.20
C LEU A 1171 -6.90 -7.33 -35.82
N SER A 1172 -7.54 -6.19 -36.06
CA SER A 1172 -6.85 -4.98 -36.55
C SER A 1172 -5.84 -4.45 -35.53
N LYS A 1173 -6.24 -4.41 -34.25
CA LYS A 1173 -5.32 -4.06 -33.15
C LYS A 1173 -4.22 -5.11 -32.98
N LEU A 1174 -4.57 -6.39 -33.05
CA LEU A 1174 -3.61 -7.49 -32.97
C LEU A 1174 -2.58 -7.44 -34.09
N HIS A 1175 -3.03 -7.22 -35.33
CA HIS A 1175 -2.18 -7.03 -36.50
C HIS A 1175 -1.22 -5.86 -36.31
N THR A 1176 -1.73 -4.71 -35.87
CA THR A 1176 -0.92 -3.52 -35.58
C THR A 1176 0.15 -3.81 -34.54
N GLN A 1177 -0.18 -4.52 -33.45
CA GLN A 1177 0.79 -4.90 -32.42
C GLN A 1177 1.76 -6.00 -32.88
N ASN A 1178 1.38 -6.80 -33.86
CA ASN A 1178 2.20 -7.88 -34.42
C ASN A 1178 3.18 -7.41 -35.53
N SER A 1179 3.35 -6.10 -35.72
CA SER A 1179 4.18 -5.53 -36.79
C SER A 1179 5.58 -6.17 -36.83
N GLY A 1180 5.96 -6.72 -37.98
CA GLY A 1180 7.29 -7.30 -38.22
C GLY A 1180 7.39 -8.83 -38.11
N ASN A 1181 6.28 -9.55 -37.98
CA ASN A 1181 6.22 -11.02 -38.13
C ASN A 1181 4.82 -11.49 -38.59
N SER A 1182 4.70 -12.77 -38.97
CA SER A 1182 3.48 -13.39 -39.52
C SER A 1182 2.73 -14.33 -38.57
N ILE A 1183 3.02 -14.31 -37.26
CA ILE A 1183 2.52 -15.30 -36.30
C ILE A 1183 1.00 -15.38 -36.29
N TYR A 1184 0.33 -14.24 -36.23
CA TYR A 1184 -1.12 -14.20 -36.12
C TYR A 1184 -1.82 -14.25 -37.49
N GLU A 1185 -1.08 -14.36 -38.60
CA GLU A 1185 -1.68 -14.44 -39.95
C GLU A 1185 -2.45 -15.75 -40.18
N SER A 1186 -2.16 -16.80 -39.41
CA SER A 1186 -2.84 -18.10 -39.49
C SER A 1186 -3.49 -18.49 -38.16
N ALA A 1187 -4.57 -19.30 -38.24
CA ALA A 1187 -5.22 -19.84 -37.05
C ALA A 1187 -4.26 -20.73 -36.24
N ALA A 1188 -3.45 -21.56 -36.91
CA ALA A 1188 -2.44 -22.38 -36.27
C ALA A 1188 -1.40 -21.53 -35.51
N GLY A 1189 -0.95 -20.43 -36.12
CA GLY A 1189 -0.04 -19.49 -35.49
C GLY A 1189 -0.66 -18.78 -34.28
N TYR A 1190 -1.92 -18.35 -34.36
CA TYR A 1190 -2.68 -17.81 -33.23
C TYR A 1190 -2.77 -18.83 -32.07
N ILE A 1191 -3.17 -20.08 -32.36
CA ILE A 1191 -3.31 -21.14 -31.34
C ILE A 1191 -1.97 -21.42 -30.66
N HIS A 1192 -0.90 -21.61 -31.43
CA HIS A 1192 0.42 -21.87 -30.86
C HIS A 1192 0.99 -20.68 -30.10
N GLN A 1193 0.53 -19.46 -30.40
CA GLN A 1193 0.94 -18.26 -29.68
C GLN A 1193 0.14 -18.07 -28.37
N GLU A 1194 -1.18 -18.28 -28.38
CA GLU A 1194 -2.03 -18.00 -27.23
C GLU A 1194 -2.29 -19.22 -26.32
N LEU A 1195 -2.01 -20.43 -26.81
CA LEU A 1195 -2.11 -21.70 -26.08
C LEU A 1195 -0.77 -22.48 -26.15
N PRO A 1196 0.30 -22.03 -25.47
CA PRO A 1196 1.63 -22.65 -25.53
C PRO A 1196 1.67 -24.13 -25.11
N TYR A 1197 0.71 -24.55 -24.29
CA TYR A 1197 0.60 -25.92 -23.78
C TYR A 1197 -0.72 -26.50 -24.24
N THR A 1198 -0.74 -27.05 -25.45
CA THR A 1198 -1.95 -27.64 -26.04
C THR A 1198 -2.28 -29.02 -25.44
N GLN A 1199 -1.36 -29.66 -24.70
CA GLN A 1199 -1.47 -31.02 -24.14
C GLN A 1199 -1.49 -32.16 -25.20
N CYS A 1200 -1.26 -31.85 -26.47
CA CYS A 1200 -1.00 -32.86 -27.49
C CYS A 1200 0.37 -33.53 -27.25
N GLU A 1201 0.45 -34.85 -27.40
CA GLU A 1201 1.66 -35.65 -27.11
C GLU A 1201 2.64 -35.66 -28.30
N VAL A 1202 2.37 -36.52 -29.30
CA VAL A 1202 3.26 -36.79 -30.45
C VAL A 1202 2.97 -35.83 -31.61
N GLN A 1203 1.69 -35.74 -31.97
CA GLN A 1203 1.15 -34.94 -33.07
C GLN A 1203 0.64 -33.62 -32.50
N LYS A 1204 1.52 -32.62 -32.38
CA LYS A 1204 1.27 -31.42 -31.58
C LYS A 1204 1.25 -30.10 -32.35
N TYR A 1205 1.57 -30.10 -33.65
CA TYR A 1205 1.59 -28.89 -34.46
C TYR A 1205 0.36 -28.77 -35.36
N PHE A 1206 -0.34 -27.64 -35.27
CA PHE A 1206 -1.54 -27.32 -36.06
C PHE A 1206 -1.19 -26.84 -37.47
N CYS A 1207 0.10 -26.58 -37.74
CA CYS A 1207 0.62 -26.25 -39.05
C CYS A 1207 1.41 -27.43 -39.62
N ASN A 1208 1.37 -27.58 -40.95
CA ASN A 1208 2.11 -28.59 -41.70
C ASN A 1208 3.28 -27.97 -42.51
N THR A 1209 3.98 -27.01 -41.91
CA THR A 1209 5.08 -26.27 -42.53
C THR A 1209 6.42 -26.61 -41.86
N ASN A 1210 7.54 -26.46 -42.56
CA ASN A 1210 8.91 -26.65 -42.02
C ASN A 1210 9.31 -28.11 -41.70
N GLY A 1211 8.90 -29.08 -42.53
CA GLY A 1211 9.33 -30.48 -42.38
C GLY A 1211 8.77 -31.18 -41.14
N ASN A 1212 7.68 -30.66 -40.57
CA ASN A 1212 7.05 -31.15 -39.35
C ASN A 1212 5.85 -32.10 -39.63
N GLN A 1213 5.73 -32.64 -40.85
CA GLN A 1213 4.65 -33.53 -41.28
C GLN A 1213 4.37 -34.66 -40.29
N ASP A 1214 5.44 -35.23 -39.71
CA ASP A 1214 5.32 -36.30 -38.74
C ASP A 1214 4.65 -35.91 -37.42
N LYS A 1215 4.65 -34.60 -37.11
CA LYS A 1215 4.15 -33.97 -35.87
C LYS A 1215 2.85 -33.18 -36.11
N TYR A 1216 2.29 -33.24 -37.31
CA TYR A 1216 1.02 -32.58 -37.61
C TYR A 1216 -0.11 -33.22 -36.80
N VAL A 1217 -0.90 -32.39 -36.13
CA VAL A 1217 -1.97 -32.82 -35.21
C VAL A 1217 -2.95 -33.80 -35.85
N PHE A 1218 -3.34 -33.57 -37.11
CA PHE A 1218 -4.30 -34.42 -37.83
C PHE A 1218 -3.64 -35.52 -38.66
N ARG A 1219 -2.38 -35.85 -38.40
CA ARG A 1219 -1.74 -37.02 -39.04
C ARG A 1219 -2.50 -38.29 -38.62
N ARG A 1220 -2.79 -39.13 -39.60
CA ARG A 1220 -3.58 -40.35 -39.44
C ARG A 1220 -2.72 -41.54 -39.10
#